data_AF-A0AA93BEB8-F1
#
_entry.id   AF-A0AA93BEB8-F1
#
_cell.length_a   1.000
_cell.length_b   1.000
_cell.length_c   1.000
_cell.angle_alpha   90.00
_cell.angle_beta   90.00
_cell.angle_gamma   90.00
#
_symmetry.space_group_name_H-M   'P 1'
#
loop_
_entity.id
_entity.type
_entity.pdbx_description
1 polymer ?
#
loop_
_entity_poly.entity_id
_entity_poly.type
_entity_poly.pdbx_seq_one_letter_code
_entity_poly.pdbx_strand_id
1 'polypeptide(L)'
;MLVTVSCSDELGGERAPISSESNLHVLVPTVLSSRGTRADDASGLPTYNATVDECQINDLTLYAFPVSTGNGNDGKLLVETLPAPLATMMLKENVASYQLNIQPGTYHIYVVANMSDVLKDQNKNIDSEEMLKNIVLHYGGGTKPGMPVCTNIPMIYEPEKETKITPAGNKYTEVIANMKFTCVKVKLNLIFDPTQEEVKANFGGKPIIIDNIVANKLSPFTKLYWGGKFVKESLADGEYKLGIPSNLYDSQASGTPAVYYTDWEDHTLEAETNNKNDIVGKGDATSNLVDASGKWLFQSTYYLPERYISSAADRSYLTIKGKVANSIDNDYRIDLGHKKDETSNSEVPTFPRGTYYEITGKIKSLGNMTLDCNVSIKPWESVKIDADFNHTTLWVSKTEAHVTSMKNDYITYNSNAGTVGFGCDTKINSNDIIIGTKRGKDANGNDSIEFRVNPNIPIKDYAEEQRKGTAKFWIKANNLKKYIDVNYDVTPYLDVTKEMVIYYNKDDESQNIRTVKWDTNLGGIVLHRTTNTKGNSTINMSLDSSNAATGTFMVTATTDPVTTTIHEFTVMSKDRSKSQAVRVTVSPPIGDYRICFRAINDRSKYTGGKNTDRFTAIMPEGGDNNWYDGWDNDGGKNTAKEDNHHIYMYTQIGETSEGTSTLTQKRWIYTKGDASKDEWPGEAMKADNTNKGWYYKDFKVNMEPVVKKGTTENRFIKPGETLIMFNNNQDLDLGYTLHRCPHHRAPGIPLFDYEDREGWIVYDPTSDPEYHIFDDMPEIEDLNITIYTEKKTMGWYREYGIAGDSKTDKFKIHDENSNENVDYGNSWKREQKGNWWKTVITLKAIKGEHNKDIKIIQKDGDVLTLFNGNSFENDTGYYQNGKWYQGKPDDVTE
;
A
#
# COMPACT_ATOMS: atom_id res chain seq x y z
N MET A 1 -16.60 -25.38 31.40
CA MET A 1 -16.98 -25.36 29.97
C MET A 1 -15.69 -25.42 29.17
N LEU A 2 -15.44 -26.49 28.42
CA LEU A 2 -14.32 -26.56 27.47
C LEU A 2 -14.50 -25.44 26.44
N VAL A 3 -13.50 -24.60 26.23
CA VAL A 3 -13.41 -23.76 25.03
C VAL A 3 -12.15 -24.17 24.29
N THR A 4 -12.36 -25.06 23.33
CA THR A 4 -11.43 -25.37 22.26
C THR A 4 -11.03 -24.10 21.55
N VAL A 5 -9.73 -23.92 21.34
CA VAL A 5 -9.18 -22.89 20.46
C VAL A 5 -9.51 -23.30 19.02
N SER A 6 -10.67 -22.91 18.52
CA SER A 6 -11.04 -23.04 17.12
C SER A 6 -11.19 -21.65 16.51
N CYS A 7 -10.56 -21.44 15.36
CA CYS A 7 -10.98 -20.41 14.40
C CYS A 7 -12.50 -20.50 14.26
N SER A 8 -13.21 -19.45 14.70
CA SER A 8 -14.61 -19.26 14.37
C SER A 8 -14.66 -18.12 13.36
N ASP A 9 -14.86 -18.49 12.10
CA ASP A 9 -15.72 -17.70 11.24
C ASP A 9 -17.13 -17.88 11.81
N GLU A 10 -17.77 -16.83 12.31
CA GLU A 10 -19.23 -16.65 12.22
C GLU A 10 -19.70 -15.32 12.82
N LEU A 11 -20.49 -14.62 11.99
CA LEU A 11 -21.80 -14.01 12.25
C LEU A 11 -22.06 -13.29 13.58
N GLY A 12 -22.60 -12.09 13.43
CA GLY A 12 -23.09 -11.24 14.51
C GLY A 12 -23.98 -11.98 15.49
N GLY A 13 -23.60 -11.89 16.75
CA GLY A 13 -24.37 -12.29 17.91
C GLY A 13 -23.69 -11.67 19.11
N GLU A 14 -24.42 -10.82 19.82
CA GLU A 14 -23.97 -10.09 21.01
C GLU A 14 -23.16 -10.99 21.95
N ARG A 15 -21.84 -10.79 21.99
CA ARG A 15 -21.03 -11.19 23.14
C ARG A 15 -21.06 -10.00 24.10
N ALA A 16 -21.68 -10.20 25.26
CA ALA A 16 -21.56 -9.28 26.37
C ALA A 16 -20.06 -8.96 26.59
N PRO A 17 -19.67 -7.68 26.72
CA PRO A 17 -18.29 -7.35 26.98
C PRO A 17 -17.89 -7.97 28.32
N ILE A 18 -16.84 -8.79 28.32
CA ILE A 18 -16.14 -9.11 29.56
C ILE A 18 -15.64 -7.74 30.06
N SER A 19 -16.21 -7.27 31.16
CA SER A 19 -15.94 -5.94 31.71
C SER A 19 -14.44 -5.73 31.85
N SER A 20 -13.89 -4.85 31.02
CA SER A 20 -12.48 -4.46 30.98
C SER A 20 -12.15 -3.49 32.12
N GLU A 21 -12.49 -3.86 33.36
CA GLU A 21 -12.23 -2.99 34.51
C GLU A 21 -10.78 -3.11 34.99
N SER A 22 -10.13 -4.29 34.85
CA SER A 22 -8.73 -4.52 35.24
C SER A 22 -7.73 -3.80 34.34
N ASN A 23 -6.74 -3.11 34.92
CA ASN A 23 -5.64 -2.48 34.17
C ASN A 23 -4.26 -3.15 34.37
N LEU A 24 -4.14 -4.17 35.22
CA LEU A 24 -2.94 -5.00 35.40
C LEU A 24 -3.28 -6.48 35.34
N HIS A 25 -2.58 -7.25 34.49
CA HIS A 25 -2.66 -8.71 34.41
C HIS A 25 -1.32 -9.31 34.80
N VAL A 26 -1.33 -10.22 35.77
CA VAL A 26 -0.12 -10.90 36.23
C VAL A 26 -0.22 -12.37 35.89
N LEU A 27 0.74 -12.84 35.11
CA LEU A 27 0.83 -14.21 34.63
C LEU A 27 1.88 -14.93 35.46
N VAL A 28 1.46 -15.96 36.20
CA VAL A 28 2.33 -16.74 37.09
C VAL A 28 2.42 -18.17 36.56
N PRO A 29 3.62 -18.70 36.31
CA PRO A 29 3.77 -20.10 35.93
C PRO A 29 3.35 -21.00 37.10
N THR A 30 2.60 -22.03 36.80
CA THR A 30 2.15 -23.01 37.79
C THR A 30 2.04 -24.37 37.13
N VAL A 31 2.10 -25.44 37.92
CA VAL A 31 1.86 -26.79 37.45
C VAL A 31 0.78 -27.37 38.37
N LEU A 32 -0.45 -27.52 37.86
CA LEU A 32 -1.51 -28.15 38.63
C LEU A 32 -1.30 -29.66 38.58
N SER A 33 -1.22 -30.32 39.73
CA SER A 33 -1.40 -31.77 39.76
C SER A 33 -2.83 -32.06 39.29
N SER A 34 -2.96 -32.73 38.16
CA SER A 34 -4.25 -33.26 37.74
C SER A 34 -4.72 -34.18 38.85
N ARG A 35 -5.91 -33.94 39.39
CA ARG A 35 -6.50 -34.77 40.44
C ARG A 35 -6.48 -36.25 40.01
N GLY A 36 -5.58 -37.05 40.58
CA GLY A 36 -5.78 -38.47 40.82
C GLY A 36 -5.51 -39.49 39.71
N THR A 37 -5.00 -39.16 38.52
CA THR A 37 -4.61 -40.22 37.56
C THR A 37 -3.43 -39.81 36.67
N ARG A 38 -2.36 -40.62 36.77
CA ARG A 38 -1.15 -40.70 35.92
C ARG A 38 0.07 -39.88 36.38
N ALA A 39 0.98 -40.57 37.07
CA ALA A 39 2.35 -40.11 37.37
C ALA A 39 3.26 -40.11 36.11
N ASP A 40 2.73 -40.60 34.98
CA ASP A 40 3.44 -40.88 33.74
C ASP A 40 3.38 -39.74 32.69
N ASP A 41 2.66 -38.65 32.93
CA ASP A 41 2.64 -37.47 32.02
C ASP A 41 3.91 -36.60 32.10
N ALA A 42 4.82 -36.90 33.03
CA ALA A 42 6.15 -36.29 33.10
C ALA A 42 7.18 -36.93 32.14
N SER A 43 6.80 -37.95 31.37
CA SER A 43 7.74 -38.78 30.59
C SER A 43 8.50 -38.06 29.46
N GLY A 44 8.10 -36.82 29.12
CA GLY A 44 8.73 -35.98 28.10
C GLY A 44 9.53 -34.78 28.64
N LEU A 45 9.51 -34.51 29.95
CA LEU A 45 10.26 -33.41 30.55
C LEU A 45 11.67 -33.89 30.96
N PRO A 46 12.73 -33.08 30.74
CA PRO A 46 14.05 -33.41 31.24
C PRO A 46 14.04 -33.54 32.77
N THR A 47 14.65 -34.59 33.29
CA THR A 47 14.60 -35.05 34.69
C THR A 47 15.08 -34.03 35.73
N TYR A 48 15.74 -32.94 35.32
CA TYR A 48 16.22 -31.86 36.20
C TYR A 48 15.28 -30.65 36.33
N ASN A 49 14.24 -30.55 35.49
CA ASN A 49 13.23 -29.49 35.68
C ASN A 49 12.53 -29.67 37.03
N ALA A 50 12.06 -28.57 37.60
CA ALA A 50 11.33 -28.65 38.85
C ALA A 50 10.08 -29.53 38.69
N THR A 51 9.83 -30.41 39.67
CA THR A 51 8.66 -31.29 39.67
C THR A 51 7.37 -30.50 39.93
N VAL A 52 6.20 -31.13 39.71
CA VAL A 52 4.90 -30.52 40.04
C VAL A 52 4.84 -30.10 41.50
N ASP A 53 5.30 -30.98 42.40
CA ASP A 53 5.33 -30.71 43.84
C ASP A 53 6.28 -29.55 44.16
N GLU A 54 7.48 -29.52 43.56
CA GLU A 54 8.46 -28.43 43.73
C GLU A 54 7.93 -27.07 43.24
N CYS A 55 7.04 -27.06 42.24
CA CYS A 55 6.40 -25.86 41.70
C CYS A 55 5.09 -25.51 42.40
N GLN A 56 4.69 -26.24 43.44
CA GLN A 56 3.42 -26.02 44.13
C GLN A 56 3.41 -24.65 44.82
N ILE A 57 2.38 -23.84 44.55
CA ILE A 57 2.15 -22.52 45.16
C ILE A 57 1.00 -22.66 46.16
N ASN A 58 1.31 -22.60 47.46
CA ASN A 58 0.34 -22.66 48.55
C ASN A 58 -0.20 -21.29 48.93
N ASP A 59 0.65 -20.27 48.81
CA ASP A 59 0.30 -18.86 49.04
C ASP A 59 1.09 -17.96 48.09
N LEU A 60 0.50 -16.83 47.71
CA LEU A 60 1.05 -15.90 46.72
C LEU A 60 0.72 -14.46 47.12
N THR A 61 1.70 -13.57 47.11
CA THR A 61 1.49 -12.14 47.41
C THR A 61 2.19 -11.27 46.37
N LEU A 62 1.47 -10.27 45.86
CA LEU A 62 1.97 -9.25 44.95
C LEU A 62 2.27 -7.96 45.70
N TYR A 63 3.44 -7.39 45.44
CA TYR A 63 3.84 -6.07 45.92
C TYR A 63 4.13 -5.16 44.73
N ALA A 64 3.42 -4.05 44.58
CA ALA A 64 3.70 -3.01 43.58
C ALA A 64 4.12 -1.71 44.27
N PHE A 65 5.42 -1.44 44.28
CA PHE A 65 5.98 -0.22 44.89
C PHE A 65 6.01 0.92 43.86
N PRO A 66 5.44 2.09 44.16
CA PRO A 66 5.44 3.21 43.22
C PRO A 66 6.82 3.85 43.11
N VAL A 67 7.20 4.24 41.90
CA VAL A 67 8.43 4.98 41.59
C VAL A 67 8.06 6.45 41.39
N SER A 68 8.72 7.36 42.12
CA SER A 68 8.45 8.79 41.95
C SER A 68 8.95 9.27 40.58
N THR A 69 8.05 9.89 39.83
CA THR A 69 8.30 10.35 38.45
C THR A 69 8.52 11.85 38.34
N GLY A 70 8.36 12.59 39.45
CA GLY A 70 8.47 14.06 39.48
C GLY A 70 7.31 14.81 38.81
N ASN A 71 6.34 14.10 38.22
CA ASN A 71 5.29 14.65 37.35
C ASN A 71 3.88 14.58 37.96
N GLY A 72 3.74 14.28 39.25
CA GLY A 72 2.44 14.24 39.95
C GLY A 72 1.56 13.01 39.66
N ASN A 73 2.02 12.07 38.83
CA ASN A 73 1.41 10.75 38.58
C ASN A 73 2.14 9.65 39.37
N ASP A 74 2.44 9.93 40.63
CA ASP A 74 3.10 8.96 41.49
C ASP A 74 2.03 7.96 41.94
N GLY A 75 2.19 6.69 41.52
CA GLY A 75 1.28 5.61 41.87
C GLY A 75 1.17 5.39 43.38
N LYS A 76 0.33 4.44 43.80
CA LYS A 76 0.17 4.07 45.22
C LYS A 76 0.57 2.62 45.46
N LEU A 77 1.28 2.37 46.55
CA LEU A 77 1.62 1.03 47.02
C LEU A 77 0.37 0.12 46.97
N LEU A 78 0.50 -1.00 46.27
CA LEU A 78 -0.45 -2.10 46.30
C LEU A 78 0.24 -3.33 46.90
N VAL A 79 -0.39 -3.90 47.93
CA VAL A 79 -0.03 -5.21 48.49
C VAL A 79 -1.28 -6.07 48.42
N GLU A 80 -1.25 -7.10 47.59
CA GLU A 80 -2.41 -7.96 47.33
C GLU A 80 -2.04 -9.42 47.57
N THR A 81 -2.75 -10.09 48.46
CA THR A 81 -2.65 -11.55 48.62
C THR A 81 -3.48 -12.20 47.52
N LEU A 82 -2.80 -12.91 46.63
CA LEU A 82 -3.42 -13.63 45.52
C LEU A 82 -3.82 -15.04 45.99
N PRO A 83 -4.97 -15.57 45.55
CA PRO A 83 -5.35 -16.94 45.85
C PRO A 83 -4.34 -17.92 45.22
N ALA A 84 -4.17 -19.08 45.84
CA ALA A 84 -3.41 -20.17 45.23
C ALA A 84 -4.01 -20.52 43.84
N PRO A 85 -3.19 -20.88 42.85
CA PRO A 85 -3.67 -21.19 41.51
C PRO A 85 -4.80 -22.23 41.50
N LEU A 86 -5.97 -21.84 41.00
CA LEU A 86 -7.11 -22.74 40.78
C LEU A 86 -7.26 -23.05 39.30
N ALA A 87 -7.86 -24.20 38.96
CA ALA A 87 -8.14 -24.58 37.58
C ALA A 87 -8.91 -23.50 36.78
N THR A 88 -9.73 -22.69 37.46
CA THR A 88 -10.49 -21.58 36.85
C THR A 88 -9.66 -20.35 36.49
N MET A 89 -8.43 -20.25 37.00
CA MET A 89 -7.50 -19.13 36.75
C MET A 89 -6.51 -19.48 35.63
N MET A 90 -6.58 -20.68 35.07
CA MET A 90 -5.64 -21.16 34.07
C MET A 90 -5.96 -20.57 32.69
N LEU A 91 -5.07 -19.73 32.18
CA LEU A 91 -5.10 -19.27 30.78
C LEU A 91 -4.67 -20.37 29.81
N LYS A 92 -3.72 -21.20 30.24
CA LYS A 92 -3.17 -22.38 29.57
C LYS A 92 -2.79 -23.42 30.63
N GLU A 93 -2.48 -24.65 30.23
CA GLU A 93 -2.19 -25.79 31.13
C GLU A 93 -1.21 -25.48 32.28
N ASN A 94 -0.26 -24.55 32.09
CA ASN A 94 0.75 -24.19 33.10
C ASN A 94 0.82 -22.69 33.46
N VAL A 95 -0.23 -21.90 33.23
CA VAL A 95 -0.20 -20.45 33.47
C VAL A 95 -1.46 -19.98 34.18
N ALA A 96 -1.30 -19.48 35.41
CA ALA A 96 -2.35 -18.80 36.16
C ALA A 96 -2.38 -17.30 35.82
N SER A 97 -3.59 -16.76 35.65
CA SER A 97 -3.84 -15.35 35.37
C SER A 97 -4.52 -14.67 36.53
N TYR A 98 -3.94 -13.55 36.99
CA TYR A 98 -4.51 -12.70 38.01
C TYR A 98 -4.80 -11.32 37.41
N GLN A 99 -6.06 -10.88 37.50
CA GLN A 99 -6.50 -9.57 37.01
C GLN A 99 -6.66 -8.63 38.20
N LEU A 100 -5.91 -7.53 38.20
CA LEU A 100 -5.88 -6.54 39.29
C LEU A 100 -6.22 -5.13 38.79
N ASN A 101 -6.75 -4.34 39.72
CA ASN A 101 -6.98 -2.91 39.58
C ASN A 101 -5.95 -2.14 40.41
N ILE A 102 -5.13 -1.33 39.76
CA ILE A 102 -4.09 -0.53 40.42
C ILE A 102 -4.13 0.91 39.90
N GLN A 103 -3.78 1.89 40.74
CA GLN A 103 -3.73 3.28 40.29
C GLN A 103 -2.70 3.45 39.16
N PRO A 104 -3.00 4.19 38.08
CA PRO A 104 -2.04 4.48 37.03
C PRO A 104 -0.75 5.11 37.59
N GLY A 105 0.39 4.71 37.05
CA GLY A 105 1.70 5.13 37.56
C GLY A 105 2.83 4.19 37.11
N THR A 106 4.05 4.47 37.58
CA THR A 106 5.23 3.62 37.35
C THR A 106 5.53 2.82 38.61
N TYR A 107 5.76 1.51 38.47
CA TYR A 107 5.92 0.58 39.59
C TYR A 107 7.10 -0.39 39.44
N HIS A 108 7.68 -0.81 40.56
CA HIS A 108 8.40 -2.07 40.70
C HIS A 108 7.46 -3.14 41.23
N ILE A 109 7.22 -4.19 40.45
CA ILE A 109 6.27 -5.26 40.77
C ILE A 109 7.04 -6.53 41.17
N TYR A 110 6.81 -7.00 42.39
CA TYR A 110 7.32 -8.24 42.94
C TYR A 110 6.18 -9.23 43.16
N VAL A 111 6.46 -10.51 42.94
CA VAL A 111 5.54 -11.59 43.29
C VAL A 111 6.30 -12.58 44.17
N VAL A 112 5.74 -12.94 45.32
CA VAL A 112 6.36 -13.82 46.32
C VAL A 112 5.43 -15.00 46.60
N ALA A 113 5.96 -16.21 46.60
CA ALA A 113 5.20 -17.43 46.88
C ALA A 113 5.78 -18.24 48.04
N ASN A 114 4.92 -19.00 48.72
CA ASN A 114 5.24 -19.93 49.82
C ASN A 114 5.99 -19.25 50.98
N MET A 115 5.56 -18.05 51.34
CA MET A 115 6.23 -17.19 52.34
C MET A 115 5.30 -16.69 53.43
N SER A 116 3.99 -16.97 53.36
CA SER A 116 3.00 -16.42 54.30
C SER A 116 3.32 -16.69 55.76
N ASP A 117 3.79 -17.89 56.11
CA ASP A 117 4.14 -18.22 57.49
C ASP A 117 5.43 -17.52 57.95
N VAL A 118 6.42 -17.34 57.05
CA VAL A 118 7.65 -16.59 57.33
C VAL A 118 7.35 -15.12 57.57
N LEU A 119 6.47 -14.54 56.75
CA LEU A 119 6.08 -13.15 56.84
C LEU A 119 5.27 -12.86 58.11
N LYS A 120 4.38 -13.79 58.50
CA LYS A 120 3.62 -13.71 59.77
C LYS A 120 4.53 -13.81 60.99
N ASP A 121 5.45 -14.77 61.02
CA ASP A 121 6.37 -14.98 62.14
C ASP A 121 7.31 -13.78 62.37
N GLN A 122 7.75 -13.13 61.29
CA GLN A 122 8.59 -11.93 61.38
C GLN A 122 7.80 -10.65 61.73
N ASN A 123 6.47 -10.73 61.84
CA ASN A 123 5.57 -9.62 62.18
C ASN A 123 5.80 -8.36 61.30
N LYS A 124 6.12 -8.56 60.02
CA LYS A 124 6.51 -7.49 59.10
C LYS A 124 5.32 -7.00 58.27
N ASN A 125 4.86 -5.78 58.57
CA ASN A 125 4.09 -5.01 57.59
C ASN A 125 5.07 -4.42 56.58
N ILE A 126 4.95 -4.78 55.30
CA ILE A 126 5.89 -4.37 54.25
C ILE A 126 5.30 -3.17 53.52
N ASP A 127 5.69 -1.97 53.92
CA ASP A 127 5.21 -0.70 53.36
C ASP A 127 6.21 -0.02 52.40
N SER A 128 7.39 -0.62 52.20
CA SER A 128 8.44 -0.09 51.35
C SER A 128 9.26 -1.19 50.68
N GLU A 129 9.82 -0.87 49.51
CA GLU A 129 10.62 -1.80 48.72
C GLU A 129 11.88 -2.26 49.48
N GLU A 130 12.50 -1.35 50.25
CA GLU A 130 13.64 -1.65 51.13
C GLU A 130 13.28 -2.69 52.21
N MET A 131 12.07 -2.65 52.78
CA MET A 131 11.64 -3.65 53.74
C MET A 131 11.50 -5.04 53.12
N LEU A 132 10.95 -5.14 51.90
CA LEU A 132 10.86 -6.41 51.17
C LEU A 132 12.26 -6.98 50.88
N LYS A 133 13.19 -6.14 50.42
CA LYS A 133 14.58 -6.53 50.10
C LYS A 133 15.38 -7.00 51.32
N ASN A 134 15.01 -6.56 52.53
CA ASN A 134 15.66 -6.93 53.78
C ASN A 134 15.05 -8.18 54.46
N ILE A 135 14.14 -8.90 53.80
CA ILE A 135 13.60 -10.17 54.31
C ILE A 135 14.65 -11.28 54.21
N VAL A 136 14.77 -12.04 55.29
CA VAL A 136 15.76 -13.10 55.48
C VAL A 136 15.03 -14.38 55.91
N LEU A 137 15.37 -15.51 55.31
CA LEU A 137 14.86 -16.84 55.66
C LEU A 137 15.95 -17.58 56.45
N HIS A 138 15.64 -18.06 57.66
CA HIS A 138 16.61 -18.72 58.55
C HIS A 138 16.51 -20.26 58.47
N TYR A 139 17.65 -20.95 58.59
CA TYR A 139 17.78 -22.42 58.43
C TYR A 139 18.24 -23.13 59.72
N GLY A 140 18.15 -22.48 60.89
CA GLY A 140 18.61 -23.02 62.16
C GLY A 140 17.73 -24.16 62.72
N GLY A 141 18.29 -24.95 63.64
CA GLY A 141 17.54 -26.01 64.33
C GLY A 141 16.43 -25.43 65.20
N GLY A 142 15.17 -25.76 64.90
CA GLY A 142 13.98 -25.32 65.66
C GLY A 142 13.13 -24.23 65.01
N THR A 143 13.57 -23.61 63.91
CA THR A 143 12.78 -22.65 63.14
C THR A 143 11.93 -23.38 62.10
N LYS A 144 10.60 -23.38 62.27
CA LYS A 144 9.66 -24.08 61.37
C LYS A 144 9.12 -23.24 60.19
N PRO A 145 8.97 -21.91 60.25
CA PRO A 145 8.52 -21.14 59.09
C PRO A 145 9.68 -20.92 58.10
N GLY A 146 9.55 -21.40 56.86
CA GLY A 146 10.44 -21.01 55.75
C GLY A 146 11.57 -21.96 55.38
N MET A 147 11.66 -23.14 56.01
CA MET A 147 12.53 -24.22 55.51
C MET A 147 11.93 -24.80 54.22
N PRO A 148 12.68 -24.83 53.10
CA PRO A 148 12.18 -25.41 51.87
C PRO A 148 11.92 -26.91 52.02
N VAL A 149 10.68 -27.31 51.77
CA VAL A 149 10.27 -28.71 51.61
C VAL A 149 9.62 -28.85 50.24
N CYS A 150 9.61 -30.07 49.68
CA CYS A 150 9.21 -30.33 48.30
C CYS A 150 7.92 -29.60 47.89
N THR A 151 6.90 -29.59 48.75
CA THR A 151 5.59 -28.99 48.47
C THR A 151 5.43 -27.54 48.93
N ASN A 152 6.46 -26.90 49.48
CA ASN A 152 6.41 -25.53 50.03
C ASN A 152 7.77 -24.83 49.92
N ILE A 153 8.28 -24.69 48.69
CA ILE A 153 9.57 -24.06 48.39
C ILE A 153 9.37 -22.55 48.22
N PRO A 154 10.04 -21.68 48.98
CA PRO A 154 9.92 -20.24 48.80
C PRO A 154 10.43 -19.77 47.43
N MET A 155 9.68 -18.86 46.81
CA MET A 155 9.97 -18.34 45.47
C MET A 155 9.71 -16.84 45.36
N ILE A 156 10.44 -16.17 44.46
CA ILE A 156 10.26 -14.75 44.16
C ILE A 156 10.42 -14.45 42.66
N TYR A 157 9.57 -13.56 42.15
CA TYR A 157 9.78 -12.80 40.91
C TYR A 157 10.26 -11.39 41.26
N GLU A 158 11.36 -11.00 40.62
CA GLU A 158 11.97 -9.67 40.75
C GLU A 158 11.81 -8.91 39.42
N PRO A 159 11.44 -7.62 39.43
CA PRO A 159 11.27 -6.85 38.21
C PRO A 159 12.63 -6.54 37.58
N GLU A 160 12.78 -6.83 36.28
CA GLU A 160 13.98 -6.44 35.52
C GLU A 160 13.98 -4.94 35.15
N LYS A 161 12.80 -4.34 35.07
CA LYS A 161 12.56 -2.94 34.71
C LYS A 161 11.29 -2.40 35.36
N GLU A 162 11.18 -1.08 35.38
CA GLU A 162 9.96 -0.38 35.77
C GLU A 162 8.77 -0.73 34.87
N THR A 163 7.59 -0.88 35.48
CA THR A 163 6.33 -1.18 34.78
C THR A 163 5.43 0.05 34.78
N LYS A 164 5.04 0.52 33.58
CA LYS A 164 4.11 1.63 33.41
C LYS A 164 2.68 1.11 33.31
N ILE A 165 1.79 1.64 34.14
CA ILE A 165 0.39 1.25 34.18
C ILE A 165 -0.49 2.44 33.78
N THR A 166 -1.35 2.23 32.81
CA THR A 166 -2.30 3.22 32.28
C THR A 166 -3.71 3.02 32.86
N PRO A 167 -4.62 4.00 32.73
CA PRO A 167 -6.03 3.84 33.11
C PRO A 167 -6.71 2.66 32.39
N ALA A 168 -7.68 2.03 33.06
CA ALA A 168 -8.52 0.98 32.49
C ALA A 168 -9.23 1.46 31.21
N GLY A 169 -9.30 0.61 30.18
CA GLY A 169 -9.87 0.92 28.87
C GLY A 169 -8.86 1.19 27.74
N ASN A 170 -7.60 1.50 28.06
CA ASN A 170 -6.54 1.79 27.08
C ASN A 170 -5.62 0.59 26.74
N LYS A 171 -6.05 -0.65 27.03
CA LYS A 171 -5.26 -1.91 27.14
C LYS A 171 -4.69 -2.11 28.55
N TYR A 172 -4.76 -3.35 29.06
CA TYR A 172 -4.19 -3.73 30.36
C TYR A 172 -2.68 -3.97 30.23
N THR A 173 -1.92 -3.69 31.29
CA THR A 173 -0.48 -3.98 31.35
C THR A 173 -0.27 -5.42 31.79
N GLU A 174 0.55 -6.19 31.07
CA GLU A 174 0.88 -7.57 31.41
C GLU A 174 2.24 -7.67 32.11
N VAL A 175 2.31 -8.44 33.20
CA VAL A 175 3.54 -8.80 33.91
C VAL A 175 3.67 -10.31 33.94
N ILE A 176 4.72 -10.82 33.30
CA ILE A 176 5.06 -12.24 33.31
C ILE A 176 6.01 -12.51 34.49
N ALA A 177 5.47 -13.07 35.56
CA ALA A 177 6.17 -13.31 36.81
C ALA A 177 6.86 -14.69 36.82
N ASN A 178 7.94 -14.85 36.04
CA ASN A 178 8.75 -16.08 36.06
C ASN A 178 9.48 -16.21 37.42
N MET A 179 8.99 -17.11 38.28
CA MET A 179 9.42 -17.25 39.67
C MET A 179 10.77 -17.97 39.81
N LYS A 180 11.60 -17.51 40.75
CA LYS A 180 12.92 -18.10 41.09
C LYS A 180 12.91 -18.73 42.48
N PHE A 181 13.48 -19.93 42.61
CA PHE A 181 13.67 -20.58 43.91
C PHE A 181 14.71 -19.86 44.78
N THR A 182 14.51 -19.85 46.10
CA THR A 182 15.46 -19.24 47.05
C THR A 182 16.52 -20.21 47.59
N CYS A 183 16.51 -21.47 47.17
CA CYS A 183 17.39 -22.54 47.66
C CYS A 183 18.03 -23.33 46.52
N VAL A 184 18.86 -24.31 46.88
CA VAL A 184 19.57 -25.23 45.99
C VAL A 184 18.97 -26.63 46.12
N LYS A 185 18.83 -27.35 45.00
CA LYS A 185 18.37 -28.74 44.99
C LYS A 185 19.58 -29.67 44.86
N VAL A 186 19.73 -30.62 45.78
CA VAL A 186 20.81 -31.63 45.77
C VAL A 186 20.19 -33.02 45.79
N LYS A 187 20.32 -33.76 44.69
CA LYS A 187 20.02 -35.19 44.64
C LYS A 187 21.31 -35.97 44.86
N LEU A 188 21.33 -36.80 45.90
CA LEU A 188 22.49 -37.60 46.29
C LEU A 188 22.23 -39.07 45.98
N ASN A 189 23.06 -39.64 45.12
CA ASN A 189 23.12 -41.05 44.77
C ASN A 189 24.42 -41.65 45.36
N LEU A 190 24.32 -42.56 46.33
CA LEU A 190 25.48 -43.31 46.82
C LEU A 190 25.34 -44.76 46.37
N ILE A 191 26.35 -45.27 45.69
CA ILE A 191 26.33 -46.64 45.18
C ILE A 191 27.40 -47.50 45.85
N PHE A 192 27.01 -48.74 46.12
CA PHE A 192 27.90 -49.80 46.58
C PHE A 192 27.66 -51.06 45.76
N ASP A 193 28.74 -51.63 45.23
CA ASP A 193 28.72 -52.88 44.48
C ASP A 193 29.86 -53.79 44.97
N PRO A 194 29.55 -54.78 45.83
CA PRO A 194 30.56 -55.67 46.40
C PRO A 194 31.18 -56.64 45.38
N THR A 195 30.66 -56.69 44.14
CA THR A 195 31.18 -57.56 43.08
C THR A 195 32.37 -56.97 42.34
N GLN A 196 32.56 -55.64 42.40
CA GLN A 196 33.68 -54.94 41.78
C GLN A 196 35.01 -55.38 42.43
N GLU A 197 36.03 -55.66 41.61
CA GLU A 197 37.33 -56.18 42.10
C GLU A 197 37.96 -55.27 43.17
N GLU A 198 37.91 -53.96 42.97
CA GLU A 198 38.45 -52.95 43.89
C GLU A 198 37.69 -52.90 45.23
N VAL A 199 36.36 -52.98 45.20
CA VAL A 199 35.50 -52.98 46.40
C VAL A 199 35.74 -54.27 47.18
N LYS A 200 35.80 -55.41 46.48
CA LYS A 200 36.05 -56.73 47.07
C LYS A 200 37.41 -56.80 47.76
N ALA A 201 38.45 -56.21 47.15
CA ALA A 201 39.79 -56.13 47.73
C ALA A 201 39.83 -55.21 48.98
N ASN A 202 39.18 -54.05 48.92
CA ASN A 202 39.23 -53.06 50.00
C ASN A 202 38.33 -53.40 51.20
N PHE A 203 37.13 -53.95 50.96
CA PHE A 203 36.17 -54.29 52.01
C PHE A 203 36.30 -55.73 52.51
N GLY A 204 36.98 -56.62 51.78
CA GLY A 204 37.17 -58.02 52.16
C GLY A 204 35.86 -58.78 52.36
N GLY A 205 34.82 -58.44 51.58
CA GLY A 205 33.47 -59.02 51.70
C GLY A 205 32.63 -58.48 52.87
N LYS A 206 33.10 -57.47 53.62
CA LYS A 206 32.33 -56.84 54.70
C LYS A 206 31.28 -55.86 54.13
N PRO A 207 30.05 -55.84 54.67
CA PRO A 207 29.01 -54.90 54.25
C PRO A 207 29.29 -53.48 54.76
N ILE A 208 28.70 -52.47 54.11
CA ILE A 208 28.63 -51.09 54.59
C ILE A 208 27.19 -50.58 54.54
N ILE A 209 26.78 -49.84 55.56
CA ILE A 209 25.46 -49.21 55.68
C ILE A 209 25.64 -47.73 55.96
N ILE A 210 24.77 -46.87 55.42
CA ILE A 210 24.75 -45.43 55.75
C ILE A 210 24.00 -45.24 57.07
N ASP A 211 24.70 -44.69 58.07
CA ASP A 211 24.18 -44.42 59.42
C ASP A 211 23.59 -43.01 59.50
N ASN A 212 24.29 -42.01 58.93
CA ASN A 212 23.83 -40.62 58.93
C ASN A 212 24.46 -39.82 57.78
N ILE A 213 23.79 -38.75 57.36
CA ILE A 213 24.31 -37.77 56.40
C ILE A 213 24.21 -36.40 57.07
N VAL A 214 25.34 -35.74 57.27
CA VAL A 214 25.42 -34.42 57.90
C VAL A 214 25.91 -33.41 56.88
N ALA A 215 25.10 -32.40 56.59
CA ALA A 215 25.58 -31.22 55.87
C ALA A 215 26.27 -30.28 56.84
N ASN A 216 27.48 -29.87 56.49
CA ASN A 216 28.33 -29.01 57.31
C ASN A 216 28.56 -27.67 56.60
N LYS A 217 28.73 -26.62 57.41
CA LYS A 217 28.92 -25.25 56.95
C LYS A 217 27.83 -24.80 55.97
N LEU A 218 26.56 -25.14 56.22
CA LEU A 218 25.44 -24.57 55.46
C LEU A 218 25.26 -23.10 55.86
N SER A 219 24.67 -22.30 54.97
CA SER A 219 24.32 -20.92 55.32
C SER A 219 23.23 -20.91 56.40
N PRO A 220 23.38 -20.11 57.48
CA PRO A 220 22.36 -19.98 58.52
C PRO A 220 21.08 -19.29 58.03
N PHE A 221 21.18 -18.55 56.91
CA PHE A 221 20.06 -17.86 56.29
C PHE A 221 20.28 -17.59 54.80
N THR A 222 19.22 -17.26 54.07
CA THR A 222 19.25 -16.66 52.73
C THR A 222 18.36 -15.41 52.69
N LYS A 223 18.64 -14.48 51.78
CA LYS A 223 17.75 -13.33 51.54
C LYS A 223 16.62 -13.72 50.61
N LEU A 224 15.43 -13.17 50.79
CA LEU A 224 14.35 -13.38 49.82
C LEU A 224 14.75 -12.78 48.46
N TYR A 225 15.11 -11.49 48.46
CA TYR A 225 15.57 -10.75 47.29
C TYR A 225 17.02 -11.11 46.93
N TRP A 226 17.26 -11.43 45.66
CA TRP A 226 18.56 -11.80 45.11
C TRP A 226 19.32 -10.60 44.51
N GLY A 227 18.65 -9.73 43.75
CA GLY A 227 19.24 -8.49 43.22
C GLY A 227 20.40 -8.67 42.24
N GLY A 228 20.56 -9.88 41.67
CA GLY A 228 21.50 -10.17 40.58
C GLY A 228 22.98 -10.05 40.92
N LYS A 229 23.35 -9.81 42.18
CA LYS A 229 24.75 -9.66 42.61
C LYS A 229 25.11 -10.69 43.66
N PHE A 230 26.24 -11.35 43.41
CA PHE A 230 26.95 -12.12 44.43
C PHE A 230 27.14 -11.25 45.67
N VAL A 231 26.87 -11.87 46.82
CA VAL A 231 26.75 -11.25 48.14
C VAL A 231 27.81 -10.16 48.38
N LYS A 232 27.36 -8.97 48.79
CA LYS A 232 28.19 -7.87 49.30
C LYS A 232 29.16 -8.45 50.36
N GLU A 233 30.47 -8.23 50.19
CA GLU A 233 31.57 -8.84 50.98
C GLU A 233 31.34 -8.85 52.51
N SER A 234 30.55 -7.91 53.05
CA SER A 234 30.25 -7.79 54.48
C SER A 234 29.43 -8.93 55.10
N LEU A 235 28.78 -9.80 54.31
CA LEU A 235 28.00 -10.93 54.85
C LEU A 235 28.85 -12.21 55.02
N ALA A 236 30.08 -12.24 54.53
CA ALA A 236 30.99 -13.38 54.66
C ALA A 236 31.73 -13.44 56.02
N ASP A 237 31.22 -12.73 57.04
CA ASP A 237 31.78 -12.65 58.40
C ASP A 237 30.79 -13.19 59.46
N GLY A 238 31.30 -13.52 60.65
CA GLY A 238 30.49 -13.98 61.79
C GLY A 238 29.84 -15.36 61.59
N GLU A 239 28.56 -15.50 61.97
CA GLU A 239 27.81 -16.77 61.92
C GLU A 239 27.67 -17.34 60.50
N TYR A 240 27.61 -16.47 59.47
CA TYR A 240 27.51 -16.92 58.08
C TYR A 240 28.80 -17.63 57.60
N LYS A 241 29.97 -17.14 58.04
CA LYS A 241 31.28 -17.75 57.76
C LYS A 241 31.42 -19.13 58.39
N LEU A 242 31.08 -19.24 59.68
CA LEU A 242 31.11 -20.51 60.41
C LEU A 242 30.16 -21.54 59.78
N GLY A 243 28.98 -21.07 59.37
CA GLY A 243 27.90 -21.91 58.88
C GLY A 243 27.30 -22.81 59.96
N ILE A 244 26.26 -23.55 59.60
CA ILE A 244 25.54 -24.44 60.52
C ILE A 244 25.64 -25.90 60.05
N PRO A 245 25.69 -26.86 60.99
CA PRO A 245 25.48 -28.27 60.67
C PRO A 245 23.98 -28.60 60.57
N SER A 246 23.62 -29.56 59.73
CA SER A 246 22.27 -30.12 59.65
C SER A 246 22.33 -31.62 59.39
N ASN A 247 21.65 -32.42 60.22
CA ASN A 247 21.46 -33.85 59.96
C ASN A 247 20.42 -33.98 58.84
N LEU A 248 20.81 -34.43 57.66
CA LEU A 248 19.92 -34.52 56.50
C LEU A 248 19.18 -35.86 56.42
N TYR A 249 19.80 -36.94 56.89
CA TYR A 249 19.22 -38.28 56.78
C TYR A 249 18.04 -38.53 57.73
N ASP A 250 18.05 -37.88 58.89
CA ASP A 250 17.06 -38.09 59.98
C ASP A 250 16.18 -36.85 60.25
N SER A 251 16.32 -35.77 59.46
CA SER A 251 15.59 -34.51 59.68
C SER A 251 14.18 -34.45 59.09
N GLN A 252 13.74 -35.46 58.34
CA GLN A 252 12.38 -35.52 57.81
C GLN A 252 11.50 -36.42 58.69
N ALA A 253 10.71 -35.82 59.58
CA ALA A 253 9.89 -36.56 60.54
C ALA A 253 8.68 -37.28 59.90
N SER A 254 8.38 -38.47 60.45
CA SER A 254 7.28 -39.43 60.18
C SER A 254 7.44 -40.35 58.96
N GLY A 255 8.03 -41.53 59.21
CA GLY A 255 8.23 -42.60 58.23
C GLY A 255 9.48 -42.32 57.40
N THR A 256 10.58 -43.01 57.66
CA THR A 256 11.81 -42.84 56.88
C THR A 256 11.46 -42.96 55.40
N PRO A 257 11.76 -41.94 54.57
CA PRO A 257 11.45 -42.00 53.15
C PRO A 257 12.14 -43.22 52.54
N ALA A 258 11.49 -43.84 51.57
CA ALA A 258 12.08 -44.93 50.82
C ALA A 258 13.27 -44.40 50.00
N VAL A 259 14.49 -44.78 50.39
CA VAL A 259 15.75 -44.24 49.85
C VAL A 259 16.71 -45.32 49.36
N TYR A 260 16.46 -46.60 49.66
CA TYR A 260 17.31 -47.70 49.25
C TYR A 260 16.69 -48.50 48.11
N TYR A 261 17.49 -48.77 47.08
CA TYR A 261 17.20 -49.76 46.05
C TYR A 261 18.17 -50.94 46.18
N THR A 262 17.65 -52.15 45.98
CA THR A 262 18.43 -53.41 46.09
C THR A 262 19.29 -53.72 44.86
N ASP A 263 19.15 -52.93 43.79
CA ASP A 263 20.00 -53.00 42.59
C ASP A 263 19.91 -51.65 41.84
N TRP A 264 20.82 -51.41 40.91
CA TRP A 264 20.86 -50.20 40.09
C TRP A 264 21.50 -50.45 38.72
N GLU A 265 21.17 -49.60 37.75
CA GLU A 265 21.83 -49.52 36.44
C GLU A 265 22.59 -48.21 36.31
N ASP A 266 23.77 -48.25 35.68
CA ASP A 266 24.61 -47.09 35.40
C ASP A 266 24.48 -46.71 33.93
N HIS A 267 23.66 -45.69 33.65
CA HIS A 267 23.47 -45.12 32.32
C HIS A 267 24.35 -43.88 32.11
N THR A 268 25.30 -43.58 33.00
CA THR A 268 26.06 -42.32 32.96
C THR A 268 26.94 -42.14 31.70
N LEU A 269 27.20 -43.23 30.96
CA LEU A 269 27.92 -43.22 29.67
C LEU A 269 27.00 -43.17 28.44
N GLU A 270 25.68 -43.23 28.62
CA GLU A 270 24.73 -43.13 27.51
C GLU A 270 24.62 -41.68 27.01
N ALA A 271 24.27 -41.51 25.72
CA ALA A 271 24.05 -40.19 25.14
C ALA A 271 22.91 -39.47 25.88
N GLU A 272 23.09 -38.17 26.17
CA GLU A 272 22.12 -37.28 26.84
C GLU A 272 20.78 -37.15 26.06
N THR A 273 19.99 -38.21 26.02
CA THR A 273 18.66 -38.23 25.39
C THR A 273 17.64 -38.12 26.51
N ASN A 274 16.97 -36.98 26.63
CA ASN A 274 16.03 -36.64 27.71
C ASN A 274 16.63 -36.75 29.14
N ASN A 275 17.95 -36.57 29.30
CA ASN A 275 18.66 -36.61 30.59
C ASN A 275 18.41 -37.90 31.41
N LYS A 276 18.40 -39.04 30.72
CA LYS A 276 18.33 -40.37 31.35
C LYS A 276 19.71 -40.99 31.65
N ASN A 277 20.78 -40.25 31.42
CA ASN A 277 22.16 -40.67 31.66
C ASN A 277 22.54 -40.55 33.16
N ASP A 278 21.76 -41.19 34.03
CA ASP A 278 21.94 -41.19 35.49
C ASP A 278 21.96 -42.62 36.05
N ILE A 279 22.24 -42.77 37.34
CA ILE A 279 22.05 -44.02 38.09
C ILE A 279 20.56 -44.21 38.37
N VAL A 280 19.99 -45.30 37.87
CA VAL A 280 18.58 -45.64 38.06
C VAL A 280 18.46 -46.81 39.03
N GLY A 281 17.69 -46.63 40.10
CA GLY A 281 17.35 -47.70 41.04
C GLY A 281 16.41 -48.72 40.43
N LYS A 282 16.63 -50.01 40.71
CA LYS A 282 15.75 -51.10 40.26
C LYS A 282 14.79 -51.54 41.37
N GLY A 283 13.54 -51.75 41.00
CA GLY A 283 12.47 -52.13 41.92
C GLY A 283 11.93 -50.95 42.73
N ASP A 284 11.12 -51.26 43.74
CA ASP A 284 10.59 -50.25 44.64
C ASP A 284 11.63 -49.87 45.70
N ALA A 285 11.77 -48.57 45.97
CA ALA A 285 12.64 -48.12 47.04
C ALA A 285 12.11 -48.60 48.40
N THR A 286 13.01 -48.87 49.34
CA THR A 286 12.70 -49.18 50.74
C THR A 286 13.31 -48.15 51.68
N SER A 287 12.69 -47.96 52.84
CA SER A 287 13.15 -46.99 53.85
C SER A 287 14.44 -47.41 54.55
N ASN A 288 14.68 -48.72 54.63
CA ASN A 288 15.90 -49.31 55.18
C ASN A 288 16.54 -50.21 54.14
N LEU A 289 17.85 -50.39 54.26
CA LEU A 289 18.61 -51.31 53.43
C LEU A 289 18.18 -52.76 53.69
N VAL A 290 17.77 -53.46 52.62
CA VAL A 290 17.25 -54.85 52.70
C VAL A 290 18.38 -55.87 52.86
N ASP A 291 19.48 -55.70 52.13
CA ASP A 291 20.68 -56.54 52.22
C ASP A 291 21.94 -55.67 52.17
N ALA A 292 22.65 -55.59 53.29
CA ALA A 292 23.88 -54.81 53.41
C ALA A 292 25.09 -55.45 52.73
N SER A 293 25.03 -56.76 52.48
CA SER A 293 26.09 -57.53 51.79
C SER A 293 25.88 -57.59 50.28
N GLY A 294 24.73 -57.14 49.79
CA GLY A 294 24.39 -57.04 48.38
C GLY A 294 24.79 -55.72 47.74
N LYS A 295 24.53 -55.61 46.43
CA LYS A 295 24.61 -54.35 45.69
C LYS A 295 23.44 -53.46 46.10
N TRP A 296 23.66 -52.15 46.23
CA TRP A 296 22.58 -51.21 46.57
C TRP A 296 22.86 -49.79 46.11
N LEU A 297 21.78 -49.00 45.99
CA LEU A 297 21.78 -47.56 45.75
C LEU A 297 21.03 -46.86 46.88
N PHE A 298 21.65 -45.85 47.47
CA PHE A 298 20.99 -44.86 48.32
C PHE A 298 20.69 -43.62 47.49
N GLN A 299 19.45 -43.16 47.47
CA GLN A 299 19.00 -41.99 46.72
C GLN A 299 18.12 -41.08 47.57
N SER A 300 18.48 -39.80 47.69
CA SER A 300 17.69 -38.81 48.43
C SER A 300 17.83 -37.40 47.85
N THR A 301 16.82 -36.55 48.01
CA THR A 301 16.81 -35.16 47.54
C THR A 301 16.73 -34.19 48.72
N TYR A 302 17.62 -33.20 48.72
CA TYR A 302 17.74 -32.18 49.75
C TYR A 302 17.59 -30.78 49.16
N TYR A 303 16.84 -29.91 49.85
CA TYR A 303 16.76 -28.50 49.53
C TYR A 303 17.59 -27.71 50.54
N LEU A 304 18.72 -27.19 50.09
CA LEU A 304 19.75 -26.60 50.94
C LEU A 304 19.85 -25.09 50.69
N PRO A 305 20.22 -24.27 51.69
CA PRO A 305 20.38 -22.84 51.50
C PRO A 305 21.55 -22.56 50.56
N GLU A 306 21.42 -21.51 49.73
CA GLU A 306 22.53 -21.03 48.93
C GLU A 306 23.72 -20.62 49.81
N ARG A 307 24.94 -20.68 49.27
CA ARG A 307 26.15 -20.25 49.96
C ARG A 307 27.16 -19.63 49.03
N TYR A 308 27.70 -18.51 49.47
CA TYR A 308 28.75 -17.76 48.79
C TYR A 308 29.90 -17.53 49.76
N ILE A 309 31.10 -17.97 49.40
CA ILE A 309 32.27 -18.01 50.28
C ILE A 309 33.37 -17.11 49.72
N SER A 310 34.25 -16.61 50.59
CA SER A 310 35.45 -15.85 50.22
C SER A 310 36.72 -16.71 50.22
N SER A 311 36.64 -17.94 50.74
CA SER A 311 37.74 -18.91 50.81
C SER A 311 37.21 -20.34 50.63
N ALA A 312 37.95 -21.18 49.91
CA ALA A 312 37.61 -22.59 49.72
C ALA A 312 37.51 -23.38 51.05
N ALA A 313 38.16 -22.90 52.11
CA ALA A 313 38.07 -23.50 53.45
C ALA A 313 36.64 -23.42 54.04
N ASP A 314 35.82 -22.46 53.59
CA ASP A 314 34.47 -22.20 54.11
C ASP A 314 33.36 -22.87 53.29
N ARG A 315 33.75 -23.70 52.30
CA ARG A 315 32.86 -24.48 51.42
C ARG A 315 31.97 -25.42 52.23
N SER A 316 30.69 -25.50 51.86
CA SER A 316 29.78 -26.51 52.41
C SER A 316 30.19 -27.91 51.95
N TYR A 317 29.94 -28.91 52.78
CA TYR A 317 30.21 -30.30 52.44
C TYR A 317 29.25 -31.24 53.15
N LEU A 318 29.00 -32.41 52.56
CA LEU A 318 28.31 -33.51 53.20
C LEU A 318 29.32 -34.45 53.84
N THR A 319 29.02 -34.92 55.04
CA THR A 319 29.69 -36.04 55.69
C THR A 319 28.74 -37.22 55.68
N ILE A 320 29.11 -38.26 54.93
CA ILE A 320 28.41 -39.53 54.85
C ILE A 320 29.01 -40.45 55.90
N LYS A 321 28.28 -40.69 56.98
CA LYS A 321 28.70 -41.59 58.05
C LYS A 321 28.20 -42.98 57.75
N GLY A 322 29.11 -43.92 57.57
CA GLY A 322 28.81 -45.32 57.31
C GLY A 322 29.32 -46.24 58.42
N LYS A 323 28.66 -47.40 58.57
CA LYS A 323 29.10 -48.48 59.44
C LYS A 323 29.51 -49.70 58.62
N VAL A 324 30.77 -50.09 58.73
CA VAL A 324 31.32 -51.29 58.10
C VAL A 324 31.20 -52.46 59.06
N ALA A 325 30.73 -53.60 58.56
CA ALA A 325 30.44 -54.80 59.37
C ALA A 325 29.57 -54.49 60.61
N ASN A 326 28.65 -53.53 60.49
CA ASN A 326 27.71 -53.07 61.51
C ASN A 326 28.32 -52.40 62.77
N SER A 327 29.63 -52.17 62.85
CA SER A 327 30.24 -51.64 64.08
C SER A 327 31.45 -50.72 63.90
N ILE A 328 32.02 -50.59 62.70
CA ILE A 328 33.22 -49.77 62.45
C ILE A 328 32.80 -48.49 61.74
N ASP A 329 33.03 -47.35 62.38
CA ASP A 329 32.74 -46.03 61.80
C ASP A 329 33.63 -45.74 60.59
N ASN A 330 33.03 -45.19 59.55
CA ASN A 330 33.71 -44.85 58.31
C ASN A 330 33.04 -43.63 57.67
N ASP A 331 33.75 -42.51 57.55
CA ASP A 331 33.18 -41.24 57.13
C ASP A 331 33.70 -40.79 55.76
N TYR A 332 32.79 -40.51 54.83
CA TYR A 332 33.14 -39.93 53.53
C TYR A 332 32.75 -38.46 53.46
N ARG A 333 33.60 -37.63 52.85
CA ARG A 333 33.33 -36.21 52.62
C ARG A 333 33.00 -35.95 51.15
N ILE A 334 31.94 -35.20 50.89
CA ILE A 334 31.57 -34.69 49.57
C ILE A 334 31.50 -33.18 49.64
N ASP A 335 32.36 -32.48 48.92
CA ASP A 335 32.30 -31.01 48.88
C ASP A 335 31.17 -30.53 47.95
N LEU A 336 30.43 -29.49 48.38
CA LEU A 336 29.30 -28.92 47.64
C LEU A 336 29.66 -27.60 46.96
N GLY A 337 28.97 -27.28 45.87
CA GLY A 337 29.21 -26.05 45.09
C GLY A 337 30.17 -26.24 43.92
N HIS A 338 30.21 -25.27 43.02
CA HIS A 338 30.99 -25.29 41.78
C HIS A 338 31.60 -23.91 41.50
N LYS A 339 32.64 -23.85 40.65
CA LYS A 339 33.18 -22.60 40.13
C LYS A 339 32.49 -22.26 38.82
N LYS A 340 32.33 -20.97 38.52
CA LYS A 340 31.84 -20.56 37.20
C LYS A 340 32.75 -21.07 36.09
N ASP A 341 34.06 -21.04 36.33
CA ASP A 341 35.06 -21.69 35.50
C ASP A 341 35.85 -22.71 36.35
N GLU A 342 35.60 -24.00 36.11
CA GLU A 342 36.28 -25.10 36.82
C GLU A 342 37.80 -25.13 36.59
N THR A 343 38.31 -24.44 35.55
CA THR A 343 39.75 -24.32 35.28
C THR A 343 40.41 -23.16 36.05
N SER A 344 39.62 -22.29 36.70
CA SER A 344 40.11 -21.14 37.42
C SER A 344 40.74 -21.52 38.77
N ASN A 345 42.01 -21.17 38.94
CA ASN A 345 42.73 -21.36 40.21
C ASN A 345 42.48 -20.24 41.23
N SER A 346 41.91 -19.10 40.80
CA SER A 346 41.63 -17.94 41.66
C SER A 346 40.17 -17.88 42.14
N GLU A 347 39.25 -18.56 41.46
CA GLU A 347 37.85 -18.61 41.84
C GLU A 347 37.61 -19.64 42.96
N VAL A 348 36.80 -19.26 43.95
CA VAL A 348 36.34 -20.18 45.01
C VAL A 348 34.95 -20.74 44.65
N PRO A 349 34.66 -22.02 44.92
CA PRO A 349 33.36 -22.60 44.59
C PRO A 349 32.21 -21.89 45.30
N THR A 350 31.08 -21.73 44.61
CA THR A 350 29.83 -21.18 45.16
C THR A 350 28.71 -22.19 45.07
N PHE A 351 27.67 -21.99 45.87
CA PHE A 351 26.49 -22.85 45.95
C PHE A 351 25.23 -22.00 45.70
N PRO A 352 24.99 -21.56 44.45
CA PRO A 352 23.96 -20.58 44.12
C PRO A 352 22.54 -21.17 44.13
N ARG A 353 21.56 -20.39 44.61
CA ARG A 353 20.12 -20.73 44.50
C ARG A 353 19.71 -21.05 43.07
N GLY A 354 18.63 -21.81 42.89
CA GLY A 354 18.12 -22.16 41.56
C GLY A 354 19.06 -23.06 40.77
N THR A 355 19.89 -23.85 41.45
CA THR A 355 20.79 -24.83 40.83
C THR A 355 20.45 -26.23 41.29
N TYR A 356 20.47 -27.17 40.35
CA TYR A 356 20.34 -28.60 40.59
C TYR A 356 21.72 -29.24 40.58
N TYR A 357 22.05 -29.93 41.67
CA TYR A 357 23.23 -30.78 41.79
C TYR A 357 22.79 -32.23 41.88
N GLU A 358 23.26 -33.05 40.96
CA GLU A 358 23.12 -34.49 41.00
C GLU A 358 24.48 -35.09 41.27
N ILE A 359 24.62 -35.70 42.45
CA ILE A 359 25.90 -36.16 42.99
C ILE A 359 25.85 -37.68 43.06
N THR A 360 26.72 -38.35 42.31
CA THR A 360 26.90 -39.79 42.36
C THR A 360 28.24 -40.14 43.00
N GLY A 361 28.20 -40.62 44.24
CA GLY A 361 29.35 -41.07 45.01
C GLY A 361 29.54 -42.59 44.94
N LYS A 362 30.71 -43.05 44.52
CA LYS A 362 31.04 -44.50 44.43
C LYS A 362 31.84 -44.94 45.66
N ILE A 363 31.26 -45.76 46.52
CA ILE A 363 31.93 -46.25 47.74
C ILE A 363 32.85 -47.41 47.36
N LYS A 364 34.17 -47.15 47.28
CA LYS A 364 35.17 -48.12 46.78
C LYS A 364 36.20 -48.58 47.81
N SER A 365 36.42 -47.82 48.87
CA SER A 365 37.48 -48.07 49.85
C SER A 365 37.06 -47.74 51.28
N LEU A 366 37.82 -48.25 52.25
CA LEU A 366 37.68 -47.94 53.67
C LEU A 366 38.50 -46.69 54.04
N GLY A 367 38.03 -45.91 55.00
CA GLY A 367 38.77 -44.83 55.64
C GLY A 367 38.15 -43.45 55.45
N ASN A 368 38.51 -42.55 56.37
CA ASN A 368 37.99 -41.18 56.36
C ASN A 368 38.63 -40.38 55.21
N MET A 369 37.91 -40.24 54.10
CA MET A 369 38.41 -39.62 52.88
C MET A 369 37.37 -38.77 52.14
N THR A 370 37.83 -37.94 51.22
CA THR A 370 36.97 -37.28 50.24
C THR A 370 36.54 -38.30 49.19
N LEU A 371 35.24 -38.44 48.98
CA LEU A 371 34.69 -39.38 48.00
C LEU A 371 34.85 -38.81 46.59
N ASP A 372 35.38 -39.62 45.68
CA ASP A 372 35.36 -39.29 44.26
C ASP A 372 33.92 -39.37 43.74
N CYS A 373 33.39 -38.23 43.33
CA CYS A 373 31.98 -38.08 42.96
C CYS A 373 31.88 -37.57 41.52
N ASN A 374 30.97 -38.15 40.76
CA ASN A 374 30.49 -37.53 39.54
C ASN A 374 29.41 -36.51 39.93
N VAL A 375 29.58 -35.24 39.54
CA VAL A 375 28.65 -34.17 39.87
C VAL A 375 28.15 -33.54 38.58
N SER A 376 26.85 -33.69 38.32
CA SER A 376 26.15 -32.98 37.26
C SER A 376 25.50 -31.72 37.82
N ILE A 377 25.70 -30.59 37.13
CA ILE A 377 25.21 -29.29 37.54
C ILE A 377 24.34 -28.76 36.41
N LYS A 378 23.06 -28.48 36.71
CA LYS A 378 22.11 -27.91 35.75
C LYS A 378 21.34 -26.77 36.40
N PRO A 379 20.85 -25.78 35.64
CA PRO A 379 19.89 -24.81 36.14
C PRO A 379 18.64 -25.52 36.68
N TRP A 380 18.15 -25.10 37.85
CA TRP A 380 16.88 -25.57 38.43
C TRP A 380 15.87 -24.44 38.36
N GLU A 381 15.02 -24.50 37.35
CA GLU A 381 14.05 -23.46 37.02
C GLU A 381 12.63 -24.04 37.05
N SER A 382 11.67 -23.17 37.40
CA SER A 382 10.24 -23.45 37.21
C SER A 382 9.87 -23.35 35.72
N VAL A 383 8.66 -23.78 35.35
CA VAL A 383 8.17 -23.65 33.97
C VAL A 383 8.20 -22.18 33.54
N LYS A 384 8.92 -21.85 32.46
CA LYS A 384 9.00 -20.47 31.95
C LYS A 384 7.84 -20.15 31.01
N ILE A 385 7.25 -18.97 31.16
CA ILE A 385 6.32 -18.42 30.17
C ILE A 385 7.15 -17.67 29.11
N ASP A 386 7.21 -18.23 27.89
CA ASP A 386 8.00 -17.70 26.75
C ASP A 386 7.12 -17.05 25.65
N ALA A 387 5.81 -16.89 25.92
CA ALA A 387 4.88 -16.33 24.94
C ALA A 387 4.82 -14.80 25.04
N ASP A 388 5.12 -14.12 23.92
CA ASP A 388 4.77 -12.71 23.71
C ASP A 388 3.25 -12.61 23.45
N PHE A 389 2.50 -12.10 24.44
CA PHE A 389 1.05 -11.90 24.36
C PHE A 389 0.66 -10.57 23.68
N ASN A 390 1.57 -9.91 22.95
CA ASN A 390 1.19 -8.84 22.05
C ASN A 390 0.25 -9.36 20.95
N HIS A 391 -1.05 -9.28 21.20
CA HIS A 391 -2.09 -9.64 20.23
C HIS A 391 -1.90 -8.80 18.96
N THR A 392 -1.48 -9.43 17.87
CA THR A 392 -1.52 -8.80 16.55
C THR A 392 -2.96 -8.86 16.06
N THR A 393 -3.49 -7.74 15.57
CA THR A 393 -4.80 -7.65 14.93
C THR A 393 -4.61 -7.36 13.45
N LEU A 394 -5.38 -8.01 12.57
CA LEU A 394 -5.39 -7.73 11.14
C LEU A 394 -6.82 -7.87 10.62
N TRP A 395 -7.45 -6.74 10.33
CA TRP A 395 -8.81 -6.64 9.78
C TRP A 395 -8.71 -6.30 8.30
N VAL A 396 -9.60 -6.89 7.50
CA VAL A 396 -9.74 -6.61 6.07
C VAL A 396 -11.21 -6.39 5.78
N SER A 397 -11.53 -5.47 4.88
CA SER A 397 -12.92 -5.09 4.55
C SER A 397 -13.67 -6.15 3.75
N LYS A 398 -12.98 -6.94 2.92
CA LYS A 398 -13.52 -8.06 2.15
C LYS A 398 -12.44 -9.12 1.91
N THR A 399 -12.86 -10.35 1.65
CA THR A 399 -11.99 -11.52 1.40
C THR A 399 -11.78 -11.81 -0.08
N GLU A 400 -12.46 -11.07 -0.97
CA GLU A 400 -12.41 -11.26 -2.42
C GLU A 400 -12.24 -9.92 -3.14
N ALA A 401 -11.57 -9.95 -4.29
CA ALA A 401 -11.43 -8.80 -5.18
C ALA A 401 -11.52 -9.24 -6.64
N HIS A 402 -11.94 -8.34 -7.53
CA HIS A 402 -12.12 -8.64 -8.96
C HIS A 402 -11.34 -7.63 -9.81
N VAL A 403 -10.31 -8.11 -10.49
CA VAL A 403 -9.47 -7.30 -11.37
C VAL A 403 -9.53 -7.80 -12.81
N THR A 404 -9.32 -6.90 -13.75
CA THR A 404 -9.05 -7.25 -15.15
C THR A 404 -7.76 -6.56 -15.57
N SER A 405 -7.29 -6.79 -16.79
CA SER A 405 -6.11 -6.07 -17.31
C SER A 405 -6.21 -4.54 -17.24
N MET A 406 -7.44 -3.98 -17.32
CA MET A 406 -7.68 -2.53 -17.33
C MET A 406 -8.44 -2.01 -16.11
N LYS A 407 -8.93 -2.89 -15.23
CA LYS A 407 -9.74 -2.53 -14.07
C LYS A 407 -9.08 -3.05 -12.81
N ASN A 408 -8.70 -2.14 -11.94
CA ASN A 408 -8.20 -2.45 -10.61
C ASN A 408 -9.37 -2.57 -9.61
N ASP A 409 -9.09 -3.19 -8.49
CA ASP A 409 -9.98 -3.25 -7.32
C ASP A 409 -9.14 -3.02 -6.08
N TYR A 410 -9.74 -2.63 -4.97
CA TYR A 410 -9.02 -2.35 -3.73
C TYR A 410 -9.76 -2.91 -2.53
N ILE A 411 -9.01 -3.12 -1.45
CA ILE A 411 -9.56 -3.35 -0.11
C ILE A 411 -8.95 -2.37 0.87
N THR A 412 -9.63 -2.13 1.98
CA THR A 412 -9.06 -1.54 3.18
C THR A 412 -8.67 -2.60 4.20
N TYR A 413 -7.63 -2.33 4.99
CA TYR A 413 -7.17 -3.15 6.09
C TYR A 413 -6.74 -2.30 7.30
N ASN A 414 -6.80 -2.88 8.49
CA ASN A 414 -6.37 -2.24 9.73
C ASN A 414 -5.55 -3.23 10.57
N SER A 415 -4.39 -2.81 11.05
CA SER A 415 -3.54 -3.62 11.92
C SER A 415 -2.83 -2.75 12.96
N ASN A 416 -2.58 -3.34 14.13
CA ASN A 416 -1.71 -2.77 15.15
C ASN A 416 -0.22 -3.15 14.99
N ALA A 417 0.15 -3.87 13.92
CA ALA A 417 1.56 -4.17 13.63
C ALA A 417 2.27 -2.95 13.03
N GLY A 418 3.53 -2.72 13.44
CA GLY A 418 4.34 -1.62 12.90
C GLY A 418 4.65 -1.73 11.40
N THR A 419 4.66 -2.96 10.86
CA THR A 419 4.88 -3.23 9.44
C THR A 419 3.89 -4.27 8.94
N VAL A 420 3.29 -4.00 7.78
CA VAL A 420 2.43 -4.95 7.04
C VAL A 420 3.07 -5.26 5.69
N GLY A 421 3.27 -6.55 5.42
CA GLY A 421 3.80 -7.08 4.18
C GLY A 421 2.71 -7.65 3.26
N PHE A 422 3.03 -7.80 1.97
CA PHE A 422 2.11 -8.26 0.94
C PHE A 422 2.82 -9.18 -0.05
N GLY A 423 2.06 -10.03 -0.73
CA GLY A 423 2.56 -10.82 -1.85
C GLY A 423 1.48 -11.73 -2.43
N CYS A 424 1.83 -12.41 -3.51
CA CYS A 424 0.94 -13.38 -4.16
C CYS A 424 1.60 -14.77 -4.17
N ASP A 425 0.86 -15.78 -3.74
CA ASP A 425 1.34 -17.17 -3.83
C ASP A 425 1.21 -17.71 -5.27
N THR A 426 0.30 -17.16 -6.07
CA THR A 426 0.13 -17.51 -7.50
C THR A 426 1.10 -16.73 -8.39
N LYS A 427 2.00 -17.43 -9.08
CA LYS A 427 3.09 -16.84 -9.87
C LYS A 427 3.23 -17.48 -11.25
N ILE A 428 3.72 -16.72 -12.22
CA ILE A 428 4.21 -17.19 -13.53
C ILE A 428 5.65 -16.69 -13.69
N ASN A 429 6.59 -17.57 -14.08
CA ASN A 429 8.01 -17.22 -14.24
C ASN A 429 8.60 -16.49 -13.01
N SER A 430 8.21 -16.94 -11.81
CA SER A 430 8.57 -16.33 -10.50
C SER A 430 8.02 -14.93 -10.21
N ASN A 431 7.22 -14.37 -11.13
CA ASN A 431 6.52 -13.10 -10.94
C ASN A 431 5.11 -13.33 -10.40
N ASP A 432 4.73 -12.53 -9.41
CA ASP A 432 3.38 -12.51 -8.85
C ASP A 432 2.37 -12.13 -9.94
N ILE A 433 1.31 -12.93 -10.14
CA ILE A 433 0.26 -12.61 -11.12
C ILE A 433 -0.47 -11.32 -10.73
N ILE A 434 -0.67 -11.12 -9.42
CA ILE A 434 -1.30 -9.93 -8.86
C ILE A 434 -0.27 -9.12 -8.07
N ILE A 435 -0.16 -7.84 -8.38
CA ILE A 435 0.61 -6.88 -7.61
C ILE A 435 -0.33 -6.02 -6.77
N GLY A 436 0.14 -5.63 -5.59
CA GLY A 436 -0.59 -4.77 -4.66
C GLY A 436 0.12 -3.43 -4.47
N THR A 437 -0.60 -2.32 -4.63
CA THR A 437 -0.08 -0.96 -4.43
C THR A 437 -0.82 -0.29 -3.28
N LYS A 438 -0.09 0.27 -2.30
CA LYS A 438 -0.71 1.04 -1.21
C LYS A 438 -1.27 2.36 -1.75
N ARG A 439 -2.54 2.67 -1.45
CA ARG A 439 -3.22 3.89 -1.97
C ARG A 439 -3.47 4.97 -0.90
N GLY A 440 -3.10 4.72 0.35
CA GLY A 440 -3.26 5.67 1.47
C GLY A 440 -4.36 5.22 2.44
N LYS A 441 -4.83 6.13 3.29
CA LYS A 441 -5.87 5.85 4.29
C LYS A 441 -7.26 6.27 3.81
N ASP A 442 -8.28 5.51 4.17
CA ASP A 442 -9.68 5.87 3.96
C ASP A 442 -10.14 6.96 4.96
N ALA A 443 -11.38 7.42 4.82
CA ALA A 443 -11.98 8.42 5.71
C ALA A 443 -12.05 7.99 7.18
N ASN A 444 -11.95 6.69 7.46
CA ASN A 444 -11.96 6.10 8.80
C ASN A 444 -10.53 5.82 9.33
N GLY A 445 -9.49 6.21 8.58
CA GLY A 445 -8.09 6.01 8.95
C GLY A 445 -7.51 4.63 8.64
N ASN A 446 -8.26 3.73 7.98
CA ASN A 446 -7.79 2.40 7.59
C ASN A 446 -6.90 2.49 6.35
N ASP A 447 -5.83 1.72 6.31
CA ASP A 447 -4.94 1.65 5.15
C ASP A 447 -5.62 0.92 3.98
N SER A 448 -5.27 1.27 2.75
CA SER A 448 -5.84 0.68 1.53
C SER A 448 -4.77 0.08 0.64
N ILE A 449 -5.12 -1.03 0.00
CA ILE A 449 -4.31 -1.70 -1.02
C ILE A 449 -5.14 -1.94 -2.26
N GLU A 450 -4.62 -1.51 -3.40
CA GLU A 450 -5.18 -1.74 -4.72
C GLU A 450 -4.48 -2.93 -5.38
N PHE A 451 -5.27 -3.86 -5.89
CA PHE A 451 -4.83 -5.02 -6.64
C PHE A 451 -4.87 -4.73 -8.13
N ARG A 452 -3.87 -5.25 -8.83
CA ARG A 452 -3.75 -5.12 -10.27
C ARG A 452 -3.09 -6.37 -10.86
N VAL A 453 -3.54 -6.79 -12.05
CA VAL A 453 -2.83 -7.81 -12.83
C VAL A 453 -1.44 -7.30 -13.19
N ASN A 454 -0.41 -8.08 -12.91
CA ASN A 454 0.98 -7.68 -13.11
C ASN A 454 1.28 -7.51 -14.61
N PRO A 455 1.50 -6.27 -15.08
CA PRO A 455 1.72 -6.03 -16.51
C PRO A 455 3.10 -6.55 -16.98
N ASN A 456 4.04 -6.77 -16.05
CA ASN A 456 5.36 -7.33 -16.36
C ASN A 456 5.33 -8.81 -16.77
N ILE A 457 4.18 -9.48 -16.66
CA ILE A 457 3.96 -10.80 -17.22
C ILE A 457 3.23 -10.60 -18.55
N PRO A 458 3.93 -10.74 -19.70
CA PRO A 458 3.29 -10.61 -21.01
C PRO A 458 2.17 -11.64 -21.18
N ILE A 459 1.08 -11.28 -21.86
CA ILE A 459 -0.05 -12.19 -22.07
C ILE A 459 0.33 -13.50 -22.79
N LYS A 460 1.38 -13.45 -23.62
CA LYS A 460 1.94 -14.63 -24.30
C LYS A 460 2.56 -15.67 -23.35
N ASP A 461 2.92 -15.26 -22.13
CA ASP A 461 3.49 -16.14 -21.12
C ASP A 461 2.38 -16.85 -20.32
N TYR A 462 1.12 -16.45 -20.48
CA TYR A 462 -0.04 -17.15 -19.93
C TYR A 462 -0.48 -18.25 -20.90
N ALA A 463 -0.64 -19.48 -20.40
CA ALA A 463 -1.43 -20.49 -21.07
C ALA A 463 -2.89 -20.04 -21.21
N GLU A 464 -3.63 -20.50 -22.22
CA GLU A 464 -4.99 -19.99 -22.50
C GLU A 464 -5.94 -20.17 -21.31
N GLU A 465 -5.86 -21.32 -20.65
CA GLU A 465 -6.62 -21.68 -19.45
C GLU A 465 -6.20 -20.89 -18.21
N GLN A 466 -5.00 -20.29 -18.20
CA GLN A 466 -4.49 -19.48 -17.10
C GLN A 466 -4.81 -17.99 -17.25
N ARG A 467 -5.43 -17.56 -18.36
CA ARG A 467 -5.80 -16.14 -18.55
C ARG A 467 -6.97 -15.72 -17.66
N LYS A 468 -7.73 -16.66 -17.11
CA LYS A 468 -8.80 -16.39 -16.14
C LYS A 468 -8.66 -17.32 -14.95
N GLY A 469 -8.81 -16.79 -13.75
CA GLY A 469 -8.75 -17.60 -12.54
C GLY A 469 -8.76 -16.78 -11.27
N THR A 470 -8.39 -17.42 -10.16
CA THR A 470 -8.32 -16.80 -8.83
C THR A 470 -6.90 -16.91 -8.30
N ALA A 471 -6.28 -15.78 -7.98
CA ALA A 471 -4.96 -15.71 -7.37
C ALA A 471 -5.08 -15.57 -5.85
N LYS A 472 -4.21 -16.27 -5.10
CA LYS A 472 -4.15 -16.18 -3.64
C LYS A 472 -3.18 -15.06 -3.24
N PHE A 473 -3.71 -13.85 -3.08
CA PHE A 473 -2.95 -12.72 -2.55
C PHE A 473 -2.97 -12.78 -1.02
N TRP A 474 -1.90 -12.34 -0.36
CA TRP A 474 -1.84 -12.33 1.08
C TRP A 474 -1.37 -11.00 1.65
N ILE A 475 -1.89 -10.71 2.84
CA ILE A 475 -1.53 -9.58 3.69
C ILE A 475 -1.00 -10.16 4.99
N LYS A 476 0.22 -9.78 5.38
CA LYS A 476 0.91 -10.31 6.56
C LYS A 476 1.25 -9.21 7.54
N ALA A 477 0.76 -9.34 8.77
CA ALA A 477 1.08 -8.48 9.91
C ALA A 477 1.70 -9.35 11.00
N ASN A 478 2.99 -9.16 11.30
CA ASN A 478 3.78 -10.06 12.17
C ASN A 478 3.56 -11.55 11.80
N ASN A 479 2.96 -12.34 12.70
CA ASN A 479 2.69 -13.77 12.52
C ASN A 479 1.31 -14.06 11.89
N LEU A 480 0.45 -13.06 11.69
CA LEU A 480 -0.85 -13.22 11.03
C LEU A 480 -0.73 -13.02 9.52
N LYS A 481 -1.13 -14.02 8.73
CA LYS A 481 -1.24 -13.96 7.26
C LYS A 481 -2.70 -14.17 6.89
N LYS A 482 -3.35 -13.17 6.28
CA LYS A 482 -4.70 -13.28 5.70
C LYS A 482 -4.62 -13.39 4.20
N TYR A 483 -5.45 -14.27 3.64
CA TYR A 483 -5.56 -14.48 2.20
C TYR A 483 -6.77 -13.74 1.63
N ILE A 484 -6.59 -13.17 0.45
CA ILE A 484 -7.60 -12.49 -0.34
C ILE A 484 -7.64 -13.19 -1.70
N ASP A 485 -8.83 -13.64 -2.08
CA ASP A 485 -9.06 -14.31 -3.35
C ASP A 485 -9.28 -13.26 -4.43
N VAL A 486 -8.27 -13.08 -5.29
CA VAL A 486 -8.30 -12.07 -6.35
C VAL A 486 -8.65 -12.76 -7.66
N ASN A 487 -9.91 -12.63 -8.07
CA ASN A 487 -10.38 -13.10 -9.37
C ASN A 487 -9.83 -12.18 -10.46
N TYR A 488 -9.19 -12.76 -11.48
CA TYR A 488 -8.55 -12.03 -12.56
C TYR A 488 -8.98 -12.51 -13.94
N ASP A 489 -9.04 -11.58 -14.89
CA ASP A 489 -9.27 -11.82 -16.32
C ASP A 489 -8.23 -11.03 -17.13
N VAL A 490 -7.32 -11.74 -17.79
CA VAL A 490 -6.20 -11.17 -18.56
C VAL A 490 -6.56 -11.09 -20.04
N THR A 491 -6.69 -9.86 -20.54
CA THR A 491 -6.94 -9.56 -21.95
C THR A 491 -5.81 -8.70 -22.52
N PRO A 492 -5.46 -8.83 -23.81
CA PRO A 492 -4.40 -8.03 -24.40
C PRO A 492 -4.79 -6.54 -24.43
N TYR A 493 -3.89 -5.66 -23.99
CA TYR A 493 -4.13 -4.21 -24.01
C TYR A 493 -2.86 -3.38 -24.27
N LEU A 494 -3.10 -2.16 -24.74
CA LEU A 494 -2.10 -1.10 -24.87
C LEU A 494 -2.80 0.20 -24.48
N ASP A 495 -2.33 0.83 -23.41
CA ASP A 495 -2.82 2.11 -22.91
C ASP A 495 -1.69 3.13 -22.93
N VAL A 496 -1.91 4.26 -23.61
CA VAL A 496 -0.93 5.30 -23.87
C VAL A 496 -1.60 6.66 -23.69
N THR A 497 -0.87 7.64 -23.14
CA THR A 497 -1.32 9.04 -23.13
C THR A 497 -1.61 9.50 -24.57
N LYS A 498 -2.88 9.80 -24.87
CA LYS A 498 -3.35 10.00 -26.25
C LYS A 498 -3.17 11.41 -26.77
N GLU A 499 -3.30 12.43 -25.92
CA GLU A 499 -3.35 13.83 -26.35
C GLU A 499 -2.50 14.72 -25.43
N MET A 500 -1.82 15.70 -26.00
CA MET A 500 -1.06 16.72 -25.27
C MET A 500 -0.84 17.98 -26.09
N VAL A 501 -0.67 19.09 -25.39
CA VAL A 501 -0.38 20.42 -25.96
C VAL A 501 1.00 20.89 -25.51
N ILE A 502 1.80 21.38 -26.46
CA ILE A 502 3.10 22.01 -26.26
C ILE A 502 3.00 23.45 -26.73
N TYR A 503 3.17 24.40 -25.81
CA TYR A 503 3.38 25.81 -26.17
C TYR A 503 4.88 25.99 -26.40
N TYR A 504 5.28 26.23 -27.64
CA TYR A 504 6.68 26.37 -27.98
C TYR A 504 7.25 27.63 -27.31
N ASN A 505 8.36 27.45 -26.60
CA ASN A 505 9.09 28.49 -25.94
C ASN A 505 10.53 28.48 -26.45
N LYS A 506 10.92 29.59 -27.07
CA LYS A 506 12.27 29.78 -27.62
C LYS A 506 13.32 30.06 -26.54
N ASP A 507 12.90 30.59 -25.39
CA ASP A 507 13.79 31.07 -24.33
C ASP A 507 13.98 30.00 -23.24
N ASP A 508 13.05 29.05 -23.10
CA ASP A 508 13.10 27.91 -22.18
C ASP A 508 12.69 26.59 -22.86
N GLU A 509 13.67 25.89 -23.42
CA GLU A 509 13.47 24.61 -24.10
C GLU A 509 12.86 23.52 -23.20
N SER A 510 12.98 23.63 -21.87
CA SER A 510 12.41 22.65 -20.96
C SER A 510 10.88 22.63 -20.98
N GLN A 511 10.26 23.76 -21.37
CA GLN A 511 8.81 23.89 -21.54
C GLN A 511 8.29 23.23 -22.82
N ASN A 512 9.18 22.92 -23.77
CA ASN A 512 8.85 22.29 -25.05
C ASN A 512 8.71 20.77 -24.96
N ILE A 513 8.79 20.21 -23.74
CA ILE A 513 8.84 18.78 -23.49
C ILE A 513 7.55 18.32 -22.80
N ARG A 514 6.98 17.21 -23.27
CA ARG A 514 5.88 16.50 -22.62
C ARG A 514 6.20 15.03 -22.44
N THR A 515 5.61 14.42 -21.43
CA THR A 515 5.80 13.01 -21.10
C THR A 515 4.61 12.20 -21.58
N VAL A 516 4.86 11.21 -22.44
CA VAL A 516 3.89 10.17 -22.77
C VAL A 516 4.12 9.00 -21.81
N LYS A 517 3.06 8.55 -21.14
CA LYS A 517 3.09 7.33 -20.32
C LYS A 517 2.48 6.18 -21.13
N TRP A 518 3.02 4.98 -20.97
CA TRP A 518 2.41 3.76 -21.51
C TRP A 518 2.29 2.68 -20.46
N ASP A 519 1.33 1.80 -20.71
CA ASP A 519 1.03 0.63 -19.93
C ASP A 519 0.49 -0.49 -20.83
N THR A 520 1.09 -1.68 -20.80
CA THR A 520 0.72 -2.80 -21.65
C THR A 520 1.14 -4.14 -21.06
N ASN A 521 0.36 -5.19 -21.33
CA ASN A 521 0.75 -6.59 -21.12
C ASN A 521 1.24 -7.28 -22.40
N LEU A 522 1.63 -6.53 -23.44
CA LEU A 522 2.08 -7.06 -24.72
C LEU A 522 3.61 -7.06 -24.87
N GLY A 523 4.33 -7.04 -23.75
CA GLY A 523 5.80 -7.12 -23.73
C GLY A 523 6.51 -5.85 -24.18
N GLY A 524 5.84 -4.70 -24.09
CA GLY A 524 6.40 -3.38 -24.37
C GLY A 524 5.85 -2.72 -25.63
N ILE A 525 6.54 -1.68 -26.10
CA ILE A 525 6.08 -0.81 -27.20
C ILE A 525 7.14 -0.56 -28.27
N VAL A 526 6.69 -0.15 -29.45
CA VAL A 526 7.51 0.32 -30.58
C VAL A 526 6.83 1.55 -31.17
N LEU A 527 7.59 2.62 -31.39
CA LEU A 527 7.15 3.79 -32.13
C LEU A 527 7.40 3.57 -33.62
N HIS A 528 6.43 3.86 -34.50
CA HIS A 528 6.68 3.71 -35.95
C HIS A 528 7.68 4.74 -36.49
N ARG A 529 7.89 5.84 -35.76
CA ARG A 529 8.83 6.92 -36.07
C ARG A 529 9.19 7.64 -34.78
N THR A 530 10.41 8.16 -34.69
CA THR A 530 10.92 8.93 -33.55
C THR A 530 11.03 10.42 -33.82
N THR A 531 10.74 10.84 -35.05
CA THR A 531 10.68 12.24 -35.46
C THR A 531 9.47 12.43 -36.36
N ASN A 532 8.76 13.54 -36.19
CA ASN A 532 7.67 13.92 -37.07
C ASN A 532 7.79 15.40 -37.41
N THR A 533 7.96 15.70 -38.71
CA THR A 533 8.06 17.06 -39.22
C THR A 533 6.84 17.36 -40.10
N LYS A 534 6.16 18.46 -39.81
CA LYS A 534 5.03 18.99 -40.59
C LYS A 534 5.26 20.49 -40.77
N GLY A 535 5.51 20.90 -42.01
CA GLY A 535 5.91 22.29 -42.31
C GLY A 535 7.14 22.70 -41.50
N ASN A 536 7.02 23.79 -40.73
CA ASN A 536 8.10 24.28 -39.86
C ASN A 536 8.17 23.57 -38.50
N SER A 537 7.11 22.85 -38.10
CA SER A 537 7.06 22.17 -36.81
C SER A 537 7.72 20.79 -36.87
N THR A 538 8.60 20.51 -35.92
CA THR A 538 9.25 19.20 -35.75
C THR A 538 9.15 18.78 -34.29
N ILE A 539 8.68 17.55 -34.07
CA ILE A 539 8.72 16.88 -32.77
C ILE A 539 9.66 15.68 -32.82
N ASN A 540 10.38 15.46 -31.72
CA ASN A 540 11.25 14.31 -31.49
C ASN A 540 10.79 13.50 -30.28
N MET A 541 10.88 12.18 -30.36
CA MET A 541 10.57 11.24 -29.30
C MET A 541 11.86 10.65 -28.73
N SER A 542 11.99 10.61 -27.41
CA SER A 542 13.21 10.15 -26.73
C SER A 542 13.42 8.63 -26.74
N LEU A 543 12.50 7.88 -27.35
CA LEU A 543 12.46 6.42 -27.33
C LEU A 543 12.10 5.92 -28.73
N ASP A 544 12.68 4.80 -29.15
CA ASP A 544 12.30 4.07 -30.36
C ASP A 544 11.44 2.84 -30.03
N SER A 545 11.84 2.08 -29.02
CA SER A 545 11.14 0.92 -28.49
C SER A 545 11.52 0.62 -27.05
N SER A 546 10.66 -0.11 -26.34
CA SER A 546 10.95 -0.61 -24.99
C SER A 546 10.35 -2.01 -24.82
N ASN A 547 11.00 -2.83 -24.00
CA ASN A 547 10.48 -4.13 -23.55
C ASN A 547 9.77 -4.03 -22.18
N ALA A 548 9.75 -2.85 -21.56
CA ALA A 548 9.09 -2.65 -20.28
C ALA A 548 7.57 -2.56 -20.47
N ALA A 549 6.83 -3.24 -19.59
CA ALA A 549 5.37 -3.25 -19.60
C ALA A 549 4.77 -1.87 -19.30
N THR A 550 5.43 -1.11 -18.43
CA THR A 550 5.06 0.27 -18.09
C THR A 550 6.27 1.17 -18.25
N GLY A 551 6.06 2.42 -18.65
CA GLY A 551 7.13 3.41 -18.67
C GLY A 551 6.70 4.75 -19.24
N THR A 552 7.69 5.60 -19.48
CA THR A 552 7.48 6.94 -20.04
C THR A 552 8.53 7.28 -21.09
N PHE A 553 8.14 8.03 -22.12
CA PHE A 553 9.07 8.65 -23.06
C PHE A 553 8.71 10.13 -23.24
N MET A 554 9.68 10.93 -23.66
CA MET A 554 9.49 12.36 -23.85
C MET A 554 9.20 12.67 -25.32
N VAL A 555 8.30 13.62 -25.54
CA VAL A 555 8.07 14.28 -26.83
C VAL A 555 8.54 15.71 -26.69
N THR A 556 9.45 16.13 -27.56
CA THR A 556 10.04 17.49 -27.55
C THR A 556 9.73 18.19 -28.87
N ALA A 557 9.13 19.38 -28.82
CA ALA A 557 9.06 20.28 -29.97
C ALA A 557 10.42 20.99 -30.15
N THR A 558 11.09 20.77 -31.29
CA THR A 558 12.45 21.28 -31.53
C THR A 558 12.49 22.54 -32.36
N THR A 559 11.42 22.86 -33.07
CA THR A 559 11.33 24.04 -33.93
C THR A 559 10.05 24.80 -33.65
N ASP A 560 10.10 26.11 -33.82
CA ASP A 560 8.91 26.97 -33.75
C ASP A 560 7.94 26.53 -34.87
N PRO A 561 6.70 26.13 -34.53
CA PRO A 561 5.75 25.67 -35.54
C PRO A 561 5.29 26.81 -36.48
N VAL A 562 5.62 28.06 -36.17
CA VAL A 562 5.09 29.29 -36.76
C VAL A 562 3.62 29.45 -36.46
N THR A 563 2.75 28.52 -36.85
CA THR A 563 1.29 28.44 -36.56
C THR A 563 0.97 27.13 -35.83
N THR A 564 -0.13 27.06 -35.06
CA THR A 564 -0.46 25.81 -34.35
C THR A 564 -0.50 24.61 -35.30
N THR A 565 0.27 23.57 -34.94
CA THR A 565 0.48 22.40 -35.78
C THR A 565 0.15 21.13 -35.01
N ILE A 566 -0.79 20.34 -35.53
CA ILE A 566 -1.12 19.03 -34.99
C ILE A 566 -0.22 17.97 -35.61
N HIS A 567 0.46 17.21 -34.76
CA HIS A 567 1.21 16.01 -35.10
C HIS A 567 0.48 14.77 -34.61
N GLU A 568 0.39 13.76 -35.47
CA GLU A 568 -0.08 12.43 -35.08
C GLU A 568 1.01 11.39 -35.37
N PHE A 569 1.24 10.51 -34.41
CA PHE A 569 2.08 9.33 -34.54
C PHE A 569 1.46 8.17 -33.80
N THR A 570 1.88 6.95 -34.09
CA THR A 570 1.27 5.75 -33.52
C THR A 570 2.30 4.98 -32.71
N VAL A 571 1.88 4.64 -31.49
CA VAL A 571 2.56 3.71 -30.59
C VAL A 571 1.97 2.34 -30.84
N MET A 572 2.82 1.37 -31.17
CA MET A 572 2.44 -0.02 -31.37
C MET A 572 2.90 -0.86 -30.19
N SER A 573 2.18 -1.92 -29.88
CA SER A 573 2.69 -2.97 -29.00
C SER A 573 3.92 -3.64 -29.63
N LYS A 574 4.79 -4.23 -28.81
CA LYS A 574 6.03 -4.87 -29.29
C LYS A 574 5.76 -6.01 -30.28
N ASP A 575 4.68 -6.74 -30.08
CA ASP A 575 4.17 -7.80 -30.95
C ASP A 575 3.35 -7.29 -32.16
N ARG A 576 3.11 -5.97 -32.25
CA ARG A 576 2.33 -5.28 -33.28
C ARG A 576 0.85 -5.71 -33.38
N SER A 577 0.31 -6.34 -32.34
CA SER A 577 -1.10 -6.75 -32.29
C SER A 577 -2.06 -5.61 -31.97
N LYS A 578 -1.59 -4.54 -31.32
CA LYS A 578 -2.36 -3.33 -31.01
C LYS A 578 -1.57 -2.08 -31.32
N SER A 579 -2.29 -1.01 -31.62
CA SER A 579 -1.73 0.30 -31.88
C SER A 579 -2.64 1.39 -31.36
N GLN A 580 -2.05 2.51 -30.94
CA GLN A 580 -2.76 3.68 -30.47
C GLN A 580 -2.12 4.94 -31.06
N ALA A 581 -2.95 5.79 -31.65
CA ALA A 581 -2.53 7.10 -32.11
C ALA A 581 -2.33 8.04 -30.91
N VAL A 582 -1.24 8.79 -30.94
CA VAL A 582 -0.90 9.87 -30.03
C VAL A 582 -0.89 11.16 -30.83
N ARG A 583 -1.66 12.13 -30.37
CA ARG A 583 -1.83 13.44 -30.96
C ARG A 583 -1.12 14.48 -30.10
N VAL A 584 -0.32 15.31 -30.75
CA VAL A 584 0.48 16.36 -30.12
C VAL A 584 0.20 17.66 -30.85
N THR A 585 -0.44 18.60 -30.17
CA THR A 585 -0.65 19.96 -30.67
C THR A 585 0.54 20.82 -30.24
N VAL A 586 1.23 21.42 -31.20
CA VAL A 586 2.36 22.32 -30.97
C VAL A 586 1.94 23.73 -31.37
N SER A 587 1.75 24.59 -30.38
CA SER A 587 1.36 26.00 -30.56
C SER A 587 2.62 26.88 -30.58
N PRO A 588 2.61 28.01 -31.33
CA PRO A 588 3.73 28.95 -31.36
C PRO A 588 3.89 29.68 -30.00
N PRO A 589 5.00 30.41 -29.80
CA PRO A 589 5.17 31.24 -28.61
C PRO A 589 4.05 32.27 -28.45
N ILE A 590 3.52 32.39 -27.23
CA ILE A 590 2.49 33.38 -26.91
C ILE A 590 3.10 34.78 -27.07
N GLY A 591 2.61 35.53 -28.07
CA GLY A 591 3.21 36.79 -28.52
C GLY A 591 2.18 37.76 -29.05
N ASP A 592 2.34 38.17 -30.30
CA ASP A 592 1.38 38.98 -31.05
C ASP A 592 0.09 38.18 -31.31
N TYR A 593 -1.04 38.86 -31.55
CA TYR A 593 -2.26 38.19 -31.99
C TYR A 593 -2.04 37.63 -33.39
N ARG A 594 -2.47 36.40 -33.63
CA ARG A 594 -2.57 35.82 -34.97
C ARG A 594 -4.01 35.51 -35.30
N ILE A 595 -4.48 36.02 -36.44
CA ILE A 595 -5.82 35.72 -36.93
C ILE A 595 -5.69 34.81 -38.14
N CYS A 596 -6.18 33.58 -38.00
CA CYS A 596 -6.25 32.55 -39.02
C CYS A 596 -7.66 32.53 -39.64
N PHE A 597 -7.73 32.48 -40.96
CA PHE A 597 -8.97 32.49 -41.73
C PHE A 597 -8.97 31.36 -42.76
N ARG A 598 -10.10 30.68 -42.88
CA ARG A 598 -10.34 29.65 -43.90
C ARG A 598 -11.77 29.71 -44.39
N ALA A 599 -11.93 29.84 -45.70
CA ALA A 599 -13.22 29.68 -46.37
C ALA A 599 -13.42 28.23 -46.80
N ILE A 600 -14.60 27.67 -46.55
CA ILE A 600 -15.05 26.38 -47.05
C ILE A 600 -16.40 26.56 -47.75
N ASN A 601 -16.70 25.70 -48.72
CA ASN A 601 -17.97 25.72 -49.47
C ASN A 601 -18.32 27.07 -50.15
N ASP A 602 -17.39 27.99 -50.38
CA ASP A 602 -17.65 29.28 -51.06
C ASP A 602 -17.22 29.25 -52.54
N ARG A 603 -17.69 28.22 -53.24
CA ARG A 603 -17.14 27.78 -54.54
C ARG A 603 -17.91 28.28 -55.76
N SER A 604 -18.62 29.40 -55.64
CA SER A 604 -19.38 30.01 -56.73
C SER A 604 -18.63 31.19 -57.33
N LYS A 605 -18.79 31.43 -58.63
CA LYS A 605 -18.22 32.60 -59.30
C LYS A 605 -19.22 33.76 -59.30
N TYR A 606 -18.75 34.94 -58.94
CA TYR A 606 -19.54 36.16 -58.98
C TYR A 606 -19.64 36.69 -60.42
N THR A 607 -20.86 36.93 -60.89
CA THR A 607 -21.15 37.41 -62.25
C THR A 607 -21.78 38.80 -62.29
N GLY A 608 -21.89 39.46 -61.13
CA GLY A 608 -22.35 40.85 -60.99
C GLY A 608 -23.74 40.99 -60.36
N GLY A 609 -23.92 42.06 -59.59
CA GLY A 609 -25.15 42.34 -58.84
C GLY A 609 -25.37 41.31 -57.74
N LYS A 610 -26.47 40.55 -57.83
CA LYS A 610 -26.73 39.39 -56.95
C LYS A 610 -26.53 38.04 -57.62
N ASN A 611 -26.05 38.04 -58.86
CA ASN A 611 -25.96 36.84 -59.68
C ASN A 611 -24.64 36.12 -59.43
N THR A 612 -24.73 34.80 -59.44
CA THR A 612 -23.63 33.86 -59.25
C THR A 612 -23.77 32.73 -60.25
N ASP A 613 -22.64 32.25 -60.74
CA ASP A 613 -22.60 30.99 -61.45
C ASP A 613 -22.88 29.84 -60.49
N ARG A 614 -23.23 28.70 -61.08
CA ARG A 614 -23.42 27.44 -60.37
C ARG A 614 -22.17 27.04 -59.60
N PHE A 615 -22.36 26.52 -58.39
CA PHE A 615 -21.34 26.02 -57.48
C PHE A 615 -20.35 25.08 -58.18
N THR A 616 -19.05 25.32 -58.00
CA THR A 616 -18.00 24.42 -58.52
C THR A 616 -17.74 23.27 -57.55
N ALA A 617 -17.42 22.08 -58.07
CA ALA A 617 -17.26 20.88 -57.25
C ALA A 617 -16.26 21.04 -56.09
N ILE A 618 -16.56 20.42 -54.95
CA ILE A 618 -15.65 20.34 -53.79
C ILE A 618 -14.50 19.37 -54.07
N MET A 619 -13.28 19.77 -53.69
CA MET A 619 -12.13 18.88 -53.70
C MET A 619 -12.00 18.16 -52.35
N PRO A 620 -11.56 16.88 -52.32
CA PRO A 620 -11.34 16.16 -51.08
C PRO A 620 -10.38 16.90 -50.14
N GLU A 621 -10.64 16.87 -48.85
CA GLU A 621 -9.81 17.48 -47.81
C GLU A 621 -8.41 16.88 -47.80
N GLY A 622 -7.41 17.75 -47.81
CA GLY A 622 -6.00 17.41 -47.64
C GLY A 622 -5.10 17.91 -48.75
N GLY A 623 -3.84 18.22 -48.39
CA GLY A 623 -2.82 18.63 -49.34
C GLY A 623 -3.17 19.92 -50.07
N ASP A 624 -2.78 20.02 -51.34
CA ASP A 624 -3.00 21.23 -52.17
C ASP A 624 -4.47 21.44 -52.57
N ASN A 625 -5.33 20.43 -52.37
CA ASN A 625 -6.77 20.56 -52.62
C ASN A 625 -7.43 21.60 -51.70
N ASN A 626 -6.85 21.83 -50.53
CA ASN A 626 -7.37 22.79 -49.55
C ASN A 626 -7.26 24.24 -50.01
N TRP A 627 -6.45 24.54 -51.04
CA TRP A 627 -6.37 25.86 -51.65
C TRP A 627 -7.54 26.18 -52.59
N TYR A 628 -8.39 25.20 -52.92
CA TYR A 628 -9.59 25.45 -53.71
C TYR A 628 -10.73 25.97 -52.81
N ASP A 629 -10.61 27.23 -52.40
CA ASP A 629 -11.57 27.96 -51.55
C ASP A 629 -12.62 28.75 -52.36
N GLY A 630 -12.31 29.13 -53.60
CA GLY A 630 -13.18 29.87 -54.50
C GLY A 630 -12.99 31.39 -54.46
N TRP A 631 -12.18 31.91 -53.53
CA TRP A 631 -12.03 33.35 -53.29
C TRP A 631 -11.28 34.07 -54.41
N ASP A 632 -10.64 33.35 -55.32
CA ASP A 632 -10.09 33.89 -56.56
C ASP A 632 -11.15 34.29 -57.61
N ASN A 633 -12.44 34.13 -57.30
CA ASN A 633 -13.58 34.38 -58.18
C ASN A 633 -13.54 33.55 -59.48
N ASP A 634 -12.88 32.39 -59.45
CA ASP A 634 -12.79 31.47 -60.59
C ASP A 634 -12.88 29.99 -60.16
N GLY A 635 -13.49 29.74 -58.99
CA GLY A 635 -13.70 28.39 -58.46
C GLY A 635 -12.45 27.78 -57.81
N GLY A 636 -11.42 28.56 -57.51
CA GLY A 636 -10.23 28.14 -56.77
C GLY A 636 -9.14 27.45 -57.60
N LYS A 637 -7.92 27.37 -57.04
CA LYS A 637 -6.75 26.71 -57.65
C LYS A 637 -6.02 25.84 -56.64
N ASN A 638 -5.22 24.89 -57.10
CA ASN A 638 -4.36 24.04 -56.27
C ASN A 638 -3.11 24.77 -55.70
N THR A 639 -3.15 26.10 -55.62
CA THR A 639 -2.07 26.94 -55.13
C THR A 639 -2.68 28.09 -54.34
N ALA A 640 -2.09 28.43 -53.20
CA ALA A 640 -2.54 29.56 -52.40
C ALA A 640 -2.58 30.88 -53.18
N LYS A 641 -3.56 31.73 -52.87
CA LYS A 641 -3.77 33.06 -53.47
C LYS A 641 -3.90 34.12 -52.39
N GLU A 642 -2.75 34.51 -51.83
CA GLU A 642 -2.65 35.52 -50.77
C GLU A 642 -3.29 36.86 -51.15
N ASP A 643 -3.15 37.30 -52.40
CA ASP A 643 -3.74 38.56 -52.93
C ASP A 643 -5.28 38.53 -52.97
N ASN A 644 -5.89 37.36 -52.85
CA ASN A 644 -7.34 37.17 -52.76
C ASN A 644 -7.82 36.90 -51.32
N HIS A 645 -6.98 37.14 -50.32
CA HIS A 645 -7.31 36.95 -48.91
C HIS A 645 -6.82 38.17 -48.12
N HIS A 646 -7.68 39.18 -48.01
CA HIS A 646 -7.36 40.41 -47.30
C HIS A 646 -8.10 40.50 -45.99
N ILE A 647 -7.42 41.04 -44.98
CA ILE A 647 -7.97 41.35 -43.67
C ILE A 647 -8.00 42.87 -43.47
N TYR A 648 -9.18 43.37 -43.11
CA TYR A 648 -9.43 44.75 -42.73
C TYR A 648 -9.76 44.80 -41.23
N MET A 649 -8.91 45.46 -40.45
CA MET A 649 -9.05 45.51 -39.00
C MET A 649 -9.21 46.96 -38.54
N TYR A 650 -10.27 47.24 -37.77
CA TYR A 650 -10.63 48.59 -37.40
C TYR A 650 -11.43 48.67 -36.09
N THR A 651 -11.40 49.83 -35.45
CA THR A 651 -12.31 50.20 -34.35
C THR A 651 -13.14 51.40 -34.80
N GLN A 652 -14.44 51.40 -34.51
CA GLN A 652 -15.36 52.49 -34.86
C GLN A 652 -16.20 52.91 -33.65
N ILE A 653 -16.50 54.21 -33.52
CA ILE A 653 -17.53 54.71 -32.61
C ILE A 653 -18.75 55.18 -33.41
N GLY A 654 -19.90 54.62 -33.07
CA GLY A 654 -21.18 54.89 -33.74
C GLY A 654 -21.43 53.96 -34.94
N GLU A 655 -22.68 53.86 -35.35
CA GLU A 655 -23.08 53.06 -36.50
C GLU A 655 -22.85 53.81 -37.81
N THR A 656 -22.58 53.06 -38.87
CA THR A 656 -22.57 53.62 -40.23
C THR A 656 -24.00 53.91 -40.66
N SER A 657 -24.34 55.19 -40.84
CA SER A 657 -25.68 55.64 -41.21
C SER A 657 -26.10 55.07 -42.57
N GLU A 658 -27.36 54.61 -42.66
CA GLU A 658 -27.94 54.07 -43.89
C GLU A 658 -27.95 55.13 -45.02
N GLY A 659 -27.38 54.81 -46.19
CA GLY A 659 -27.47 55.64 -47.40
C GLY A 659 -26.47 56.79 -47.55
N THR A 660 -25.47 56.92 -46.66
CA THR A 660 -24.40 57.92 -46.81
C THR A 660 -23.10 57.28 -47.31
N SER A 661 -22.62 57.69 -48.48
CA SER A 661 -21.28 57.34 -48.99
C SER A 661 -20.14 58.01 -48.23
N THR A 662 -20.45 58.93 -47.31
CA THR A 662 -19.49 59.67 -46.50
C THR A 662 -19.47 59.14 -45.08
N LEU A 663 -18.40 58.41 -44.74
CA LEU A 663 -18.18 57.84 -43.41
C LEU A 663 -17.71 58.94 -42.44
N THR A 664 -18.62 59.52 -41.66
CA THR A 664 -18.35 60.61 -40.70
C THR A 664 -17.95 60.13 -39.30
N GLN A 665 -18.03 58.83 -39.04
CA GLN A 665 -17.74 58.20 -37.75
C GLN A 665 -16.25 58.25 -37.43
N LYS A 666 -15.91 58.36 -36.14
CA LYS A 666 -14.53 58.17 -35.67
C LYS A 666 -14.11 56.73 -35.93
N ARG A 667 -13.02 56.55 -36.67
CA ARG A 667 -12.46 55.23 -37.00
C ARG A 667 -10.95 55.21 -36.79
N TRP A 668 -10.49 54.06 -36.32
CA TRP A 668 -9.10 53.71 -36.13
C TRP A 668 -8.84 52.44 -36.93
N ILE A 669 -8.02 52.52 -37.97
CA ILE A 669 -7.77 51.42 -38.90
C ILE A 669 -6.36 50.91 -38.66
N TYR A 670 -6.21 49.60 -38.50
CA TYR A 670 -4.95 48.93 -38.15
C TYR A 670 -4.28 48.26 -39.35
N THR A 671 -4.96 48.16 -40.48
CA THR A 671 -4.47 47.58 -41.74
C THR A 671 -4.41 48.65 -42.83
N LYS A 672 -3.34 48.69 -43.64
CA LYS A 672 -3.27 49.56 -44.81
C LYS A 672 -4.00 48.94 -46.01
N GLY A 673 -4.69 49.77 -46.79
CA GLY A 673 -5.28 49.35 -48.06
C GLY A 673 -5.24 50.48 -49.07
N ASP A 674 -6.32 50.67 -49.83
CA ASP A 674 -6.43 51.79 -50.77
C ASP A 674 -6.88 53.05 -50.03
N ALA A 675 -6.01 54.06 -49.97
CA ALA A 675 -6.29 55.34 -49.32
C ALA A 675 -7.52 56.07 -49.91
N SER A 676 -7.82 55.85 -51.20
CA SER A 676 -9.00 56.40 -51.87
C SER A 676 -10.31 55.72 -51.45
N LYS A 677 -10.22 54.52 -50.84
CA LYS A 677 -11.35 53.69 -50.38
C LYS A 677 -11.34 53.51 -48.87
N ASP A 678 -10.87 54.51 -48.12
CA ASP A 678 -10.76 54.47 -46.66
C ASP A 678 -10.01 53.23 -46.14
N GLU A 679 -8.91 52.88 -46.83
CA GLU A 679 -8.04 51.74 -46.54
C GLU A 679 -8.71 50.37 -46.72
N TRP A 680 -9.92 50.30 -47.28
CA TRP A 680 -10.47 49.05 -47.81
C TRP A 680 -9.63 48.61 -49.01
N PRO A 681 -9.27 47.32 -49.19
CA PRO A 681 -9.71 46.13 -48.46
C PRO A 681 -8.85 45.71 -47.26
N GLY A 682 -7.93 46.54 -46.81
CA GLY A 682 -6.91 46.16 -45.82
C GLY A 682 -5.75 45.38 -46.45
N GLU A 683 -5.07 44.58 -45.61
CA GLU A 683 -3.79 43.95 -45.98
C GLU A 683 -3.96 42.49 -46.39
N ALA A 684 -3.13 42.03 -47.34
CA ALA A 684 -3.06 40.62 -47.71
C ALA A 684 -2.60 39.75 -46.53
N MET A 685 -3.24 38.59 -46.38
CA MET A 685 -2.89 37.53 -45.44
C MET A 685 -1.85 36.59 -46.04
N LYS A 686 -1.10 35.90 -45.18
CA LYS A 686 -0.09 34.92 -45.60
C LYS A 686 -0.68 33.52 -45.64
N ALA A 687 -0.33 32.72 -46.64
CA ALA A 687 -0.74 31.33 -46.73
C ALA A 687 0.00 30.48 -45.70
N ASP A 688 -0.73 29.68 -44.92
CA ASP A 688 -0.15 28.67 -44.05
C ASP A 688 0.19 27.42 -44.85
N ASN A 689 1.47 27.28 -45.21
CA ASN A 689 1.96 26.12 -45.96
C ASN A 689 2.05 24.84 -45.11
N THR A 690 1.95 24.94 -43.78
CA THR A 690 1.89 23.81 -42.85
C THR A 690 0.46 23.27 -42.76
N ASN A 691 -0.51 24.16 -42.61
CA ASN A 691 -1.94 23.88 -42.55
C ASN A 691 -2.64 24.41 -43.80
N LYS A 692 -2.40 23.74 -44.94
CA LYS A 692 -2.92 24.17 -46.25
C LYS A 692 -4.42 24.44 -46.22
N GLY A 693 -4.83 25.54 -46.85
CA GLY A 693 -6.19 26.09 -46.84
C GLY A 693 -6.41 27.21 -45.82
N TRP A 694 -5.50 27.39 -44.86
CA TRP A 694 -5.55 28.50 -43.92
C TRP A 694 -4.67 29.66 -44.39
N TYR A 695 -5.14 30.88 -44.12
CA TYR A 695 -4.37 32.11 -44.27
C TYR A 695 -4.30 32.82 -42.92
N TYR A 696 -3.19 33.46 -42.60
CA TYR A 696 -3.01 34.12 -41.31
C TYR A 696 -2.37 35.51 -41.43
N LYS A 697 -2.59 36.33 -40.39
CA LYS A 697 -1.94 37.64 -40.24
C LYS A 697 -1.69 37.94 -38.76
N ASP A 698 -0.50 38.46 -38.48
CA ASP A 698 -0.06 38.83 -37.13
C ASP A 698 -0.30 40.32 -36.83
N PHE A 699 -0.77 40.62 -35.62
CA PHE A 699 -1.07 41.95 -35.11
C PHE A 699 -0.48 42.12 -33.71
N LYS A 700 0.29 43.18 -33.50
CA LYS A 700 0.87 43.47 -32.18
C LYS A 700 -0.22 43.69 -31.14
N VAL A 701 -0.06 43.13 -29.94
CA VAL A 701 -1.03 43.30 -28.84
C VAL A 701 -1.32 44.77 -28.53
N ASN A 702 -0.31 45.63 -28.65
CA ASN A 702 -0.42 47.08 -28.48
C ASN A 702 -0.34 47.83 -29.83
N MET A 703 -0.91 47.28 -30.88
CA MET A 703 -0.86 47.88 -32.21
C MET A 703 -1.57 49.25 -32.23
N GLU A 704 -0.83 50.26 -32.67
CA GLU A 704 -1.36 51.59 -32.94
C GLU A 704 -2.15 51.63 -34.26
N PRO A 705 -3.15 52.51 -34.36
CA PRO A 705 -3.88 52.70 -35.61
C PRO A 705 -2.97 53.29 -36.66
N VAL A 706 -2.94 52.66 -37.82
CA VAL A 706 -2.17 53.12 -38.98
C VAL A 706 -2.83 54.32 -39.63
N VAL A 707 -4.17 54.34 -39.66
CA VAL A 707 -4.97 55.45 -40.19
C VAL A 707 -6.06 55.83 -39.19
N LYS A 708 -6.28 57.13 -39.04
CA LYS A 708 -7.30 57.72 -38.16
C LYS A 708 -8.23 58.58 -39.00
N LYS A 709 -9.53 58.37 -38.85
CA LYS A 709 -10.57 59.12 -39.58
C LYS A 709 -11.50 59.78 -38.56
N GLY A 710 -11.77 61.07 -38.74
CA GLY A 710 -12.61 61.86 -37.83
C GLY A 710 -12.01 62.09 -36.43
N THR A 711 -10.73 61.75 -36.21
CA THR A 711 -10.04 61.87 -34.92
C THR A 711 -8.51 61.93 -35.10
N THR A 712 -7.82 62.50 -34.11
CA THR A 712 -6.35 62.48 -34.00
C THR A 712 -5.86 61.59 -32.85
N GLU A 713 -6.76 61.17 -31.97
CA GLU A 713 -6.48 60.32 -30.80
C GLU A 713 -5.94 58.94 -31.21
N ASN A 714 -5.00 58.40 -30.45
CA ASN A 714 -4.57 57.00 -30.59
C ASN A 714 -5.54 56.09 -29.84
N ARG A 715 -5.92 54.97 -30.46
CA ARG A 715 -6.66 53.87 -29.83
C ARG A 715 -6.02 52.56 -30.25
N PHE A 716 -5.41 51.86 -29.30
CA PHE A 716 -4.82 50.55 -29.55
C PHE A 716 -5.89 49.51 -29.89
N ILE A 717 -5.48 48.42 -30.54
CA ILE A 717 -6.37 47.27 -30.68
C ILE A 717 -6.82 46.78 -29.31
N LYS A 718 -8.06 46.32 -29.21
CA LYS A 718 -8.62 45.83 -27.95
C LYS A 718 -9.67 44.75 -28.23
N PRO A 719 -9.55 43.56 -27.62
CA PRO A 719 -10.57 42.53 -27.71
C PRO A 719 -11.97 43.04 -27.33
N GLY A 720 -12.98 42.60 -28.06
CA GLY A 720 -14.38 43.02 -27.93
C GLY A 720 -14.71 44.41 -28.51
N GLU A 721 -13.71 45.24 -28.81
CA GLU A 721 -13.91 46.58 -29.40
C GLU A 721 -13.39 46.69 -30.83
N THR A 722 -12.27 46.03 -31.13
CA THR A 722 -11.70 45.99 -32.48
C THR A 722 -12.43 44.94 -33.30
N LEU A 723 -12.72 45.28 -34.56
CA LEU A 723 -13.49 44.48 -35.49
C LEU A 723 -12.63 44.05 -36.68
N ILE A 724 -12.97 42.89 -37.24
CA ILE A 724 -12.23 42.20 -38.30
C ILE A 724 -13.19 41.92 -39.45
N MET A 725 -12.71 42.11 -40.68
CA MET A 725 -13.41 41.75 -41.91
C MET A 725 -12.43 41.14 -42.89
N PHE A 726 -12.94 40.20 -43.68
CA PHE A 726 -12.24 39.46 -44.71
C PHE A 726 -12.87 39.72 -46.07
N ASN A 727 -12.05 39.77 -47.11
CA ASN A 727 -12.51 39.94 -48.48
C ASN A 727 -11.48 39.44 -49.48
N ASN A 728 -11.89 39.33 -50.74
CA ASN A 728 -11.04 38.78 -51.79
C ASN A 728 -10.33 39.78 -52.71
N ASN A 729 -10.24 41.06 -52.32
CA ASN A 729 -9.59 42.12 -53.09
C ASN A 729 -10.15 42.32 -54.52
N GLN A 730 -11.39 41.89 -54.78
CA GLN A 730 -12.09 42.09 -56.06
C GLN A 730 -13.34 42.97 -55.85
N ASP A 731 -13.83 43.60 -56.93
CA ASP A 731 -15.10 44.34 -56.97
C ASP A 731 -15.28 45.40 -55.86
N LEU A 732 -14.17 46.00 -55.44
CA LEU A 732 -14.09 46.86 -54.25
C LEU A 732 -14.95 48.12 -54.29
N ASP A 733 -15.35 48.58 -55.47
CA ASP A 733 -16.17 49.78 -55.65
C ASP A 733 -17.65 49.55 -55.33
N LEU A 734 -18.11 48.30 -55.28
CA LEU A 734 -19.51 47.96 -55.03
C LEU A 734 -19.87 48.00 -53.54
N GLY A 735 -18.90 47.75 -52.65
CA GLY A 735 -19.12 47.67 -51.20
C GLY A 735 -19.86 46.41 -50.71
N TYR A 736 -20.41 45.61 -51.62
CA TYR A 736 -20.96 44.27 -51.42
C TYR A 736 -20.39 43.32 -52.48
N THR A 737 -19.69 42.27 -52.05
CA THR A 737 -19.08 41.27 -52.95
C THR A 737 -19.35 39.88 -52.40
N LEU A 738 -19.37 38.87 -53.30
CA LEU A 738 -19.71 37.49 -52.95
C LEU A 738 -18.75 36.90 -51.90
N HIS A 739 -17.45 37.08 -52.13
CA HIS A 739 -16.37 36.55 -51.28
C HIS A 739 -15.95 37.61 -50.25
N ARG A 740 -16.79 37.76 -49.22
CA ARG A 740 -16.62 38.72 -48.13
C ARG A 740 -17.20 38.14 -46.84
N CYS A 741 -16.49 38.29 -45.72
CA CYS A 741 -16.95 37.86 -44.42
C CYS A 741 -16.53 38.85 -43.33
N PRO A 742 -17.45 39.43 -42.54
CA PRO A 742 -18.90 39.34 -42.64
C PRO A 742 -19.45 39.98 -43.92
N HIS A 743 -20.73 39.79 -44.21
CA HIS A 743 -21.39 40.32 -45.42
C HIS A 743 -21.77 41.81 -45.34
N HIS A 744 -22.16 42.40 -46.47
CA HIS A 744 -22.50 43.83 -46.53
C HIS A 744 -23.54 44.19 -45.45
N ARG A 745 -23.34 45.32 -44.76
CA ARG A 745 -24.17 45.81 -43.64
C ARG A 745 -24.20 44.93 -42.38
N ALA A 746 -23.44 43.84 -42.34
CA ALA A 746 -23.12 43.16 -41.08
C ALA A 746 -21.99 43.91 -40.35
N PRO A 747 -22.02 43.96 -39.00
CA PRO A 747 -20.87 44.43 -38.24
C PRO A 747 -19.67 43.51 -38.49
N GLY A 748 -18.45 44.05 -38.37
CA GLY A 748 -17.23 43.22 -38.40
C GLY A 748 -17.20 42.23 -37.23
N ILE A 749 -16.39 41.16 -37.38
CA ILE A 749 -16.19 40.14 -36.35
C ILE A 749 -15.36 40.75 -35.22
N PRO A 750 -15.81 40.70 -33.95
CA PRO A 750 -14.99 41.16 -32.84
C PRO A 750 -13.67 40.39 -32.76
N LEU A 751 -12.58 41.09 -32.49
CA LEU A 751 -11.34 40.47 -32.01
C LEU A 751 -11.62 39.87 -30.62
N PHE A 752 -11.40 38.57 -30.45
CA PHE A 752 -11.52 37.91 -29.15
C PHE A 752 -10.19 37.90 -28.40
N ASP A 753 -10.25 37.66 -27.09
CA ASP A 753 -9.06 37.51 -26.25
C ASP A 753 -8.68 36.02 -26.16
N TYR A 754 -8.22 35.46 -27.28
CA TYR A 754 -7.83 34.05 -27.40
C TYR A 754 -6.74 33.69 -26.37
N GLU A 755 -6.86 32.52 -25.73
CA GLU A 755 -5.97 32.10 -24.63
C GLU A 755 -4.48 32.11 -25.01
N ASP A 756 -4.15 31.64 -26.22
CA ASP A 756 -2.80 31.63 -26.78
C ASP A 756 -2.54 32.77 -27.79
N ARG A 757 -3.51 33.67 -27.94
CA ARG A 757 -3.56 34.78 -28.91
C ARG A 757 -3.62 34.34 -30.38
N GLU A 758 -3.90 33.08 -30.66
CA GLU A 758 -4.17 32.57 -32.01
C GLU A 758 -5.67 32.32 -32.16
N GLY A 759 -6.31 32.98 -33.13
CA GLY A 759 -7.74 32.86 -33.38
C GLY A 759 -8.04 32.22 -34.72
N TRP A 760 -8.94 31.24 -34.74
CA TRP A 760 -9.27 30.48 -35.93
C TRP A 760 -10.71 30.76 -36.39
N ILE A 761 -10.85 31.32 -37.59
CA ILE A 761 -12.15 31.71 -38.16
C ILE A 761 -12.41 30.89 -39.42
N VAL A 762 -13.48 30.10 -39.39
CA VAL A 762 -13.98 29.36 -40.56
C VAL A 762 -15.19 30.09 -41.12
N TYR A 763 -15.17 30.38 -42.41
CA TYR A 763 -16.31 30.94 -43.14
C TYR A 763 -16.95 29.85 -44.02
N ASP A 764 -18.24 29.62 -43.82
CA ASP A 764 -19.04 28.63 -44.54
C ASP A 764 -20.41 29.22 -44.94
N PRO A 765 -20.57 29.68 -46.19
CA PRO A 765 -21.83 30.24 -46.67
C PRO A 765 -22.93 29.19 -46.84
N THR A 766 -22.71 27.91 -46.49
CA THR A 766 -23.75 26.87 -46.45
C THR A 766 -24.30 26.60 -45.05
N SER A 767 -23.73 27.23 -44.01
CA SER A 767 -24.11 27.05 -42.60
C SER A 767 -24.71 28.33 -41.98
N ASP A 768 -25.59 28.20 -40.99
CA ASP A 768 -26.11 29.30 -40.17
C ASP A 768 -25.68 29.11 -38.71
N PRO A 769 -24.81 29.97 -38.13
CA PRO A 769 -24.23 31.18 -38.71
C PRO A 769 -23.23 30.92 -39.85
N GLU A 770 -22.96 31.93 -40.69
CA GLU A 770 -22.08 31.77 -41.88
C GLU A 770 -20.58 31.74 -41.54
N TYR A 771 -20.20 32.01 -40.30
CA TYR A 771 -18.83 31.87 -39.83
C TYR A 771 -18.79 31.40 -38.37
N HIS A 772 -17.72 30.68 -38.05
CA HIS A 772 -17.47 30.06 -36.76
C HIS A 772 -16.07 30.46 -36.27
N ILE A 773 -15.93 30.64 -34.97
CA ILE A 773 -14.72 31.19 -34.33
C ILE A 773 -14.29 30.22 -33.24
N PHE A 774 -13.00 29.91 -33.20
CA PHE A 774 -12.43 28.95 -32.27
C PHE A 774 -11.13 29.47 -31.68
N ASP A 775 -10.92 29.17 -30.40
CA ASP A 775 -9.62 29.34 -29.74
C ASP A 775 -8.64 28.26 -30.24
N ASP A 776 -9.08 27.00 -30.32
CA ASP A 776 -8.29 25.90 -30.87
C ASP A 776 -8.48 25.76 -32.38
N MET A 777 -7.42 25.35 -33.11
CA MET A 777 -7.50 25.10 -34.55
C MET A 777 -8.57 24.03 -34.87
N PRO A 778 -9.65 24.37 -35.60
CA PRO A 778 -10.68 23.41 -35.93
C PRO A 778 -10.21 22.46 -37.04
N GLU A 779 -10.64 21.21 -36.95
CA GLU A 779 -10.49 20.23 -38.04
C GLU A 779 -11.62 20.38 -39.05
N ILE A 780 -11.27 20.34 -40.34
CA ILE A 780 -12.23 20.30 -41.43
C ILE A 780 -12.27 18.88 -41.98
N GLU A 781 -13.46 18.38 -42.29
CA GLU A 781 -13.67 17.08 -42.93
C GLU A 781 -14.59 17.16 -44.15
N ASP A 782 -14.48 16.16 -45.01
CA ASP A 782 -15.39 15.99 -46.14
C ASP A 782 -16.72 15.41 -45.63
N LEU A 783 -17.83 16.09 -45.97
CA LEU A 783 -19.17 15.77 -45.53
C LEU A 783 -20.00 15.21 -46.68
N ASN A 784 -20.55 14.01 -46.51
CA ASN A 784 -21.50 13.41 -47.44
C ASN A 784 -22.88 13.28 -46.81
N ILE A 785 -23.78 14.19 -47.14
CA ILE A 785 -25.17 14.18 -46.66
C ILE A 785 -25.99 13.29 -47.58
N THR A 786 -26.62 12.25 -47.03
CA THR A 786 -27.48 11.34 -47.76
C THR A 786 -28.94 11.61 -47.45
N ILE A 787 -29.73 11.95 -48.46
CA ILE A 787 -31.18 12.13 -48.33
C ILE A 787 -31.95 11.13 -49.20
N TYR A 788 -33.06 10.63 -48.66
CA TYR A 788 -34.04 9.85 -49.40
C TYR A 788 -35.35 10.64 -49.54
N THR A 789 -35.78 10.83 -50.78
CA THR A 789 -37.02 11.55 -51.09
C THR A 789 -37.87 10.76 -52.07
N GLU A 790 -39.20 10.79 -51.91
CA GLU A 790 -40.13 10.14 -52.87
C GLU A 790 -40.07 10.82 -54.25
N LYS A 791 -39.77 12.13 -54.26
CA LYS A 791 -39.60 12.93 -55.48
C LYS A 791 -38.13 13.10 -55.81
N LYS A 792 -37.82 13.25 -57.12
CA LYS A 792 -36.46 13.55 -57.60
C LYS A 792 -35.96 14.88 -57.04
N THR A 793 -34.79 14.87 -56.38
CA THR A 793 -34.05 16.10 -56.02
C THR A 793 -33.38 16.70 -57.25
N MET A 794 -33.67 17.95 -57.58
CA MET A 794 -33.13 18.69 -58.73
C MET A 794 -31.91 19.54 -58.38
N GLY A 795 -31.46 19.50 -57.13
CA GLY A 795 -30.29 20.21 -56.62
C GLY A 795 -30.59 20.92 -55.32
N TRP A 796 -29.69 21.83 -54.94
CA TRP A 796 -29.80 22.59 -53.70
C TRP A 796 -29.35 24.04 -53.89
N TYR A 797 -29.82 24.92 -53.01
CA TYR A 797 -29.36 26.31 -52.94
C TYR A 797 -29.47 26.89 -51.54
N ARG A 798 -28.84 28.04 -51.30
CA ARG A 798 -29.06 28.90 -50.14
C ARG A 798 -28.99 30.37 -50.53
N GLU A 799 -29.85 31.18 -49.93
CA GLU A 799 -29.79 32.64 -50.02
C GLU A 799 -29.16 33.21 -48.74
N TYR A 800 -28.06 33.95 -48.87
CA TYR A 800 -27.21 34.40 -47.76
C TYR A 800 -26.56 35.75 -48.08
N GLY A 801 -26.10 36.44 -47.04
CA GLY A 801 -25.47 37.77 -47.18
C GLY A 801 -26.38 38.83 -47.82
N ILE A 802 -25.92 40.09 -47.83
CA ILE A 802 -26.60 41.16 -48.56
C ILE A 802 -25.80 41.46 -49.84
N ALA A 803 -26.49 41.45 -50.98
CA ALA A 803 -25.94 41.53 -52.34
C ALA A 803 -26.35 42.81 -53.09
N GLY A 804 -26.56 43.89 -52.35
CA GLY A 804 -26.97 45.17 -52.92
C GLY A 804 -27.35 46.20 -51.87
N ASP A 805 -27.95 47.30 -52.35
CA ASP A 805 -28.40 48.41 -51.50
C ASP A 805 -29.67 48.05 -50.70
N SER A 806 -30.46 47.09 -51.18
CA SER A 806 -31.65 46.60 -50.48
C SER A 806 -31.31 45.58 -49.40
N LYS A 807 -31.96 45.67 -48.24
CA LYS A 807 -31.87 44.66 -47.15
C LYS A 807 -32.42 43.28 -47.56
N THR A 808 -33.12 43.19 -48.69
CA THR A 808 -33.74 41.95 -49.19
C THR A 808 -32.97 41.31 -50.34
N ASP A 809 -32.03 42.02 -50.97
CA ASP A 809 -31.22 41.44 -52.02
C ASP A 809 -30.12 40.59 -51.37
N LYS A 810 -30.18 39.28 -51.59
CA LYS A 810 -29.23 38.30 -51.07
C LYS A 810 -28.43 37.65 -52.19
N PHE A 811 -27.24 37.17 -51.87
CA PHE A 811 -26.52 36.28 -52.76
C PHE A 811 -27.18 34.91 -52.75
N LYS A 812 -27.06 34.17 -53.85
CA LYS A 812 -27.53 32.78 -53.95
C LYS A 812 -26.34 31.88 -54.21
N ILE A 813 -26.07 30.91 -53.34
CA ILE A 813 -25.15 29.80 -53.62
C ILE A 813 -25.99 28.60 -54.04
N HIS A 814 -25.70 28.00 -55.20
CA HIS A 814 -26.60 26.98 -55.77
C HIS A 814 -25.90 25.95 -56.66
N ASP A 815 -26.43 24.73 -56.62
CA ASP A 815 -26.04 23.62 -57.49
C ASP A 815 -27.29 22.97 -58.09
N GLU A 816 -28.11 23.77 -58.76
CA GLU A 816 -29.36 23.32 -59.38
C GLU A 816 -29.12 22.74 -60.79
N ASN A 817 -29.89 21.71 -61.16
CA ASN A 817 -29.93 21.18 -62.52
C ASN A 817 -31.38 21.04 -62.98
N SER A 818 -31.76 21.77 -64.03
CA SER A 818 -33.12 21.72 -64.59
C SER A 818 -33.37 20.54 -65.52
N ASN A 819 -32.33 19.78 -65.91
CA ASN A 819 -32.48 18.63 -66.79
C ASN A 819 -32.76 17.35 -65.98
N GLU A 820 -34.01 16.87 -66.02
CA GLU A 820 -34.47 15.69 -65.27
C GLU A 820 -33.78 14.37 -65.65
N ASN A 821 -33.14 14.33 -66.81
CA ASN A 821 -32.38 13.17 -67.29
C ASN A 821 -30.93 13.15 -66.77
N VAL A 822 -30.53 14.18 -66.02
CA VAL A 822 -29.23 14.23 -65.37
C VAL A 822 -29.41 13.87 -63.90
N ASP A 823 -28.72 12.82 -63.48
CA ASP A 823 -28.77 12.28 -62.12
C ASP A 823 -27.61 12.77 -61.25
N TYR A 824 -27.00 13.91 -61.60
CA TYR A 824 -25.91 14.51 -60.85
C TYR A 824 -25.86 16.04 -61.01
N GLY A 825 -25.21 16.68 -60.05
CA GLY A 825 -24.70 18.04 -60.11
C GLY A 825 -23.20 18.11 -59.87
N ASN A 826 -22.70 19.31 -59.59
CA ASN A 826 -21.27 19.50 -59.33
C ASN A 826 -20.85 18.98 -57.94
N SER A 827 -21.78 18.97 -57.00
CA SER A 827 -21.61 18.61 -55.59
C SER A 827 -22.63 17.59 -55.11
N TRP A 828 -23.42 16.98 -56.01
CA TRP A 828 -24.36 15.94 -55.62
C TRP A 828 -24.56 14.89 -56.69
N LYS A 829 -24.97 13.68 -56.28
CA LYS A 829 -25.35 12.57 -57.16
C LYS A 829 -26.64 11.95 -56.65
N ARG A 830 -27.48 11.50 -57.57
CA ARG A 830 -28.77 10.91 -57.30
C ARG A 830 -28.87 9.54 -57.96
N GLU A 831 -29.54 8.60 -57.32
CA GLU A 831 -29.90 7.32 -57.91
C GLU A 831 -31.26 6.85 -57.39
N GLN A 832 -31.91 5.95 -58.12
CA GLN A 832 -33.17 5.37 -57.69
C GLN A 832 -32.94 4.12 -56.83
N LYS A 833 -33.60 4.03 -55.68
CA LYS A 833 -33.57 2.90 -54.74
C LYS A 833 -35.00 2.54 -54.34
N GLY A 834 -35.59 1.58 -55.06
CA GLY A 834 -37.00 1.23 -54.89
C GLY A 834 -37.92 2.42 -55.21
N ASN A 835 -38.76 2.79 -54.24
CA ASN A 835 -39.67 3.94 -54.35
C ASN A 835 -39.01 5.28 -54.01
N TRP A 836 -37.73 5.28 -53.64
CA TRP A 836 -37.01 6.45 -53.16
C TRP A 836 -35.94 6.90 -54.14
N TRP A 837 -35.67 8.21 -54.14
CA TRP A 837 -34.49 8.79 -54.75
C TRP A 837 -33.45 9.04 -53.66
N LYS A 838 -32.33 8.32 -53.73
CA LYS A 838 -31.17 8.54 -52.87
C LYS A 838 -30.35 9.67 -53.49
N THR A 839 -30.16 10.77 -52.77
CA THR A 839 -29.27 11.86 -53.18
C THR A 839 -28.15 12.00 -52.16
N VAL A 840 -26.91 12.00 -52.64
CA VAL A 840 -25.72 12.26 -51.83
C VAL A 840 -25.18 13.62 -52.21
N ILE A 841 -25.12 14.54 -51.26
CA ILE A 841 -24.57 15.89 -51.40
C ILE A 841 -23.20 15.92 -50.71
N THR A 842 -22.17 16.36 -51.42
CA THR A 842 -20.79 16.43 -50.96
C THR A 842 -20.41 17.89 -50.69
N LEU A 843 -20.15 18.20 -49.42
CA LEU A 843 -19.70 19.50 -48.92
C LEU A 843 -18.50 19.30 -47.98
N LYS A 844 -18.00 20.37 -47.36
CA LYS A 844 -17.10 20.32 -46.21
C LYS A 844 -17.81 20.77 -44.95
N ALA A 845 -17.32 20.31 -43.81
CA ALA A 845 -17.79 20.77 -42.51
C ALA A 845 -16.64 20.85 -41.50
N ILE A 846 -16.86 21.63 -40.46
CA ILE A 846 -16.05 21.57 -39.26
C ILE A 846 -16.41 20.25 -38.56
N LYS A 847 -15.39 19.50 -38.15
CA LYS A 847 -15.56 18.19 -37.52
C LYS A 847 -16.46 18.30 -36.28
N GLY A 848 -17.59 17.59 -36.31
CA GLY A 848 -18.61 17.64 -35.26
C GLY A 848 -19.70 18.71 -35.43
N GLU A 849 -19.58 19.61 -36.42
CA GLU A 849 -20.56 20.64 -36.74
C GLU A 849 -21.08 20.47 -38.19
N HIS A 850 -21.92 19.46 -38.41
CA HIS A 850 -22.38 19.06 -39.76
C HIS A 850 -23.67 19.76 -40.22
N ASN A 851 -24.21 20.67 -39.41
CA ASN A 851 -25.44 21.39 -39.74
C ASN A 851 -25.24 22.22 -41.02
N LYS A 852 -26.22 22.19 -41.93
CA LYS A 852 -26.24 23.00 -43.15
C LYS A 852 -27.63 23.62 -43.34
N ASP A 853 -27.67 24.92 -43.65
CA ASP A 853 -28.90 25.65 -43.95
C ASP A 853 -29.13 25.76 -45.47
N ILE A 854 -29.13 24.61 -46.15
CA ILE A 854 -29.42 24.54 -47.58
C ILE A 854 -30.87 24.12 -47.84
N LYS A 855 -31.41 24.59 -48.96
CA LYS A 855 -32.73 24.25 -49.48
C LYS A 855 -32.59 23.23 -50.61
N ILE A 856 -33.34 22.14 -50.53
CA ILE A 856 -33.38 21.06 -51.51
C ILE A 856 -34.58 21.29 -52.43
N ILE A 857 -34.35 21.33 -53.73
CA ILE A 857 -35.42 21.50 -54.73
C ILE A 857 -35.86 20.14 -55.23
N GLN A 858 -37.16 19.90 -55.25
CA GLN A 858 -37.78 18.72 -55.84
C GLN A 858 -38.29 19.01 -57.25
N LYS A 859 -38.50 17.95 -58.03
CA LYS A 859 -38.90 18.00 -59.44
C LYS A 859 -40.15 18.85 -59.71
N ASP A 860 -41.12 18.86 -58.81
CA ASP A 860 -42.36 19.62 -58.95
C ASP A 860 -42.27 21.07 -58.43
N GLY A 861 -41.06 21.51 -58.04
CA GLY A 861 -40.81 22.85 -57.51
C GLY A 861 -40.94 22.94 -55.99
N ASP A 862 -41.28 21.86 -55.30
CA ASP A 862 -41.30 21.84 -53.83
C ASP A 862 -39.89 22.07 -53.27
N VAL A 863 -39.80 22.88 -52.21
CA VAL A 863 -38.54 23.25 -51.58
C VAL A 863 -38.52 22.75 -50.13
N LEU A 864 -37.54 21.93 -49.81
CA LEU A 864 -37.33 21.37 -48.47
C LEU A 864 -36.14 22.06 -47.80
N THR A 865 -36.26 22.45 -46.54
CA THR A 865 -35.05 22.79 -45.75
C THR A 865 -34.39 21.49 -45.31
N LEU A 866 -33.11 21.29 -45.65
CA LEU A 866 -32.37 20.09 -45.28
C LEU A 866 -32.44 19.89 -43.75
N PHE A 867 -32.99 18.75 -43.31
CA PHE A 867 -33.12 18.36 -41.90
C PHE A 867 -33.66 19.47 -40.96
N ASN A 868 -34.45 20.40 -41.51
CA ASN A 868 -34.91 21.61 -40.79
C ASN A 868 -33.78 22.46 -40.18
N GLY A 869 -32.59 22.48 -40.80
CA GLY A 869 -31.41 23.23 -40.35
C GLY A 869 -30.52 22.51 -39.33
N ASN A 870 -30.85 21.26 -38.97
CA ASN A 870 -30.03 20.43 -38.06
C ASN A 870 -29.20 19.41 -38.84
N SER A 871 -28.51 18.54 -38.11
CA SER A 871 -27.85 17.33 -38.62
C SER A 871 -28.53 16.08 -38.08
N PHE A 872 -28.33 14.96 -38.78
CA PHE A 872 -28.75 13.64 -38.35
C PHE A 872 -27.52 12.75 -38.15
N GLU A 873 -27.67 11.69 -37.35
CA GLU A 873 -26.62 10.69 -37.20
C GLU A 873 -26.25 10.08 -38.56
N ASN A 874 -24.94 9.95 -38.82
CA ASN A 874 -24.39 9.53 -40.11
C ASN A 874 -24.81 10.40 -41.30
N ASP A 875 -25.25 11.65 -41.05
CA ASP A 875 -25.68 12.63 -42.04
C ASP A 875 -26.74 12.08 -43.03
N THR A 876 -27.57 11.16 -42.53
CA THR A 876 -28.53 10.40 -43.34
C THR A 876 -29.96 10.60 -42.85
N GLY A 877 -30.88 10.93 -43.77
CA GLY A 877 -32.29 11.06 -43.44
C GLY A 877 -33.23 10.85 -44.63
N TYR A 878 -34.52 10.68 -44.35
CA TYR A 878 -35.55 10.57 -45.37
C TYR A 878 -36.71 11.52 -45.12
N TYR A 879 -37.34 12.00 -46.20
CA TYR A 879 -38.46 12.93 -46.13
C TYR A 879 -39.77 12.23 -46.53
N GLN A 880 -40.69 12.11 -45.57
CA GLN A 880 -41.98 11.45 -45.76
C GLN A 880 -43.09 12.24 -45.07
N ASN A 881 -44.26 12.33 -45.70
CA ASN A 881 -45.46 12.95 -45.08
C ASN A 881 -45.20 14.35 -44.50
N GLY A 882 -44.39 15.16 -45.19
CA GLY A 882 -44.09 16.53 -44.78
C GLY A 882 -43.01 16.68 -43.70
N LYS A 883 -42.32 15.58 -43.30
CA LYS A 883 -41.35 15.59 -42.19
C LYS A 883 -40.07 14.83 -42.53
N TRP A 884 -38.98 15.24 -41.89
CA TRP A 884 -37.70 14.54 -41.90
C TRP A 884 -37.65 13.47 -40.81
N TYR A 885 -37.06 12.34 -41.15
CA TYR A 885 -36.76 11.23 -40.25
C TYR A 885 -35.29 10.84 -40.40
N GLN A 886 -34.65 10.50 -39.29
CA GLN A 886 -33.26 10.06 -39.27
C GLN A 886 -33.12 8.63 -39.83
N GLY A 887 -32.03 8.38 -40.57
CA GLY A 887 -31.71 7.08 -41.15
C GLY A 887 -32.28 6.88 -42.54
N LYS A 888 -32.41 5.62 -42.96
CA LYS A 888 -32.95 5.22 -44.26
C LYS A 888 -34.39 4.69 -44.14
N PRO A 889 -35.20 4.78 -45.21
CA PRO A 889 -36.52 4.14 -45.24
C PRO A 889 -36.43 2.61 -45.12
N ASP A 890 -37.43 1.99 -44.50
CA ASP A 890 -37.47 0.54 -44.24
C ASP A 890 -37.48 -0.32 -45.52
N ASP A 891 -38.00 0.20 -46.62
CA ASP A 891 -38.12 -0.48 -47.92
C ASP A 891 -36.90 -0.26 -48.83
N VAL A 892 -35.83 0.38 -48.34
CA VAL A 892 -34.56 0.53 -49.06
C VAL A 892 -33.55 -0.54 -48.65
N THR A 893 -33.33 -1.52 -49.54
CA THR A 893 -32.17 -2.43 -49.50
C THR A 893 -31.00 -1.84 -50.26
N GLU A 894 -29.83 -1.76 -49.63
CA GLU A 894 -28.61 -1.19 -50.21
C GLU A 894 -27.72 -2.21 -50.91
#